data_AF-A0AB35XJL3-F1
#
_entry.id   AF-A0AB35XJL3-F1
#
_cell.length_a   1.000
_cell.length_b   1.000
_cell.length_c   1.000
_cell.angle_alpha   90.00
_cell.angle_beta   90.00
_cell.angle_gamma   90.00
#
_symmetry.space_group_name_H-M   'P 1'
#
loop_
_entity.id
_entity.type
_entity.pdbx_description
1 polymer ?
#
loop_
_entity_poly.entity_id
_entity_poly.type
_entity_poly.pdbx_seq_one_letter_code
_entity_poly.pdbx_strand_id
1 'polypeptide(L)'
;MIVRPYRPRDAEAIVHLYNSHSDSPNPVSGGIVEEEFQRELEERGSTVFLVAEEAGSIVGTFGMFRTNGRHTMADDEVFADMFYVTPSHRLSTVPGQLITEAISECFIQGINVIRLTVNPANISALKVYRKVGCACLGATDAGEDGNIELYNFIPLVLRATITKLDHDCIRALADMTSFACITEGRPLDLSHDFIVDAGRKIVSHSIQIGRSTIHAMVDTGSRTIVEATLDNRDWDAPRQIVAPTPCQNRPEEQRGNPVRLVHKKLEVTFNEGVIEISTTGHWGPVLAMSWPSSVSHRAHGWRQGPAKSYRCELLENCLVLDDEGGVKCTISLNDCQVAIRMDGAPKTELRMYQWCSLRQGYLTADTGITSFNRASSGLGVAVRDSSEIVAAGLPVIPDTPITWSEGDITVQLDPCGRASLIHSTLVDRRIHLDESGSASLTMTVFGDSQPHRADTVELPPLAAGTDRIVLKPAAGGVTTWRLGATKVLKSPWPHARALGPNPIWRAGLWVSHEPDRHDRRQGMGWGPDHRSWTLSEDTMTSTDGTLSWRFSGSPDTGWTVDVTTSNTHGETVVWLTPDCPAGERIRTSDHAVTTMLDISKPWQRWTTRCAIPLRHGKWFLIEPDHDLTDSPEILMRSVHGVLLVGCVGRAHSGSASWRFAITSELPTSNPRRNDYTSAA
;
A
#
# COMPACT_ATOMS: atom_id res chain seq x y z
N MET A 1 -19.67 -28.54 13.62
CA MET A 1 -18.73 -27.59 12.99
C MET A 1 -17.70 -28.38 12.20
N ILE A 2 -17.48 -28.02 10.93
CA ILE A 2 -16.58 -28.74 10.01
C ILE A 2 -15.78 -27.69 9.22
N VAL A 3 -14.45 -27.84 9.16
CA VAL A 3 -13.59 -27.11 8.20
C VAL A 3 -13.39 -28.01 6.99
N ARG A 4 -13.56 -27.46 5.79
CA ARG A 4 -13.44 -28.20 4.53
C ARG A 4 -13.00 -27.29 3.39
N PRO A 5 -12.50 -27.86 2.28
CA PRO A 5 -12.30 -27.11 1.05
C PRO A 5 -13.60 -26.49 0.51
N TYR A 6 -13.43 -25.34 -0.15
CA TYR A 6 -14.44 -24.64 -0.92
C TYR A 6 -14.97 -25.49 -2.08
N ARG A 7 -16.23 -25.26 -2.42
CA ARG A 7 -16.92 -25.80 -3.60
C ARG A 7 -17.60 -24.65 -4.33
N PRO A 8 -17.72 -24.66 -5.67
CA PRO A 8 -18.36 -23.57 -6.42
C PRO A 8 -19.72 -23.10 -5.88
N ARG A 9 -20.55 -24.05 -5.41
CA ARG A 9 -21.85 -23.78 -4.78
C ARG A 9 -21.80 -22.98 -3.47
N ASP A 10 -20.64 -22.84 -2.85
CA ASP A 10 -20.46 -22.08 -1.61
C ASP A 10 -20.33 -20.57 -1.90
N ALA A 11 -20.13 -20.17 -3.16
CA ALA A 11 -19.82 -18.79 -3.55
C ALA A 11 -20.92 -17.79 -3.15
N GLU A 12 -22.19 -18.09 -3.43
CA GLU A 12 -23.33 -17.24 -3.05
C GLU A 12 -23.36 -16.98 -1.53
N ALA A 13 -23.15 -18.03 -0.73
CA ALA A 13 -23.16 -17.93 0.73
C ALA A 13 -21.96 -17.13 1.27
N ILE A 14 -20.78 -17.24 0.65
CA ILE A 14 -19.60 -16.45 1.01
C ILE A 14 -19.78 -14.98 0.63
N VAL A 15 -20.32 -14.69 -0.56
CA VAL A 15 -20.63 -13.33 -0.99
C VAL A 15 -21.65 -12.69 -0.06
N HIS A 16 -22.70 -13.41 0.32
CA HIS A 16 -23.66 -12.94 1.31
C HIS A 16 -22.99 -12.67 2.67
N LEU A 17 -22.12 -13.56 3.12
CA LEU A 17 -21.36 -13.40 4.36
C LEU A 17 -20.50 -12.12 4.35
N TYR A 18 -19.76 -11.88 3.26
CA TYR A 18 -18.88 -10.71 3.13
C TYR A 18 -19.69 -9.42 3.00
N ASN A 19 -20.70 -9.37 2.14
CA ASN A 19 -21.51 -8.17 1.94
C ASN A 19 -22.33 -7.78 3.19
N SER A 20 -22.60 -8.73 4.09
CA SER A 20 -23.39 -8.49 5.30
C SER A 20 -22.58 -7.93 6.48
N HIS A 21 -21.25 -7.96 6.42
CA HIS A 21 -20.40 -7.56 7.53
C HIS A 21 -19.41 -6.47 7.10
N SER A 22 -19.47 -5.31 7.75
CA SER A 22 -18.56 -4.19 7.44
C SER A 22 -17.09 -4.48 7.76
N ASP A 23 -16.83 -5.51 8.57
CA ASP A 23 -15.49 -5.98 8.91
C ASP A 23 -15.09 -7.26 8.16
N SER A 24 -15.82 -7.59 7.09
CA SER A 24 -15.45 -8.63 6.14
C SER A 24 -14.03 -8.41 5.63
N PRO A 25 -13.34 -9.47 5.20
CA PRO A 25 -12.07 -9.29 4.54
C PRO A 25 -12.32 -8.53 3.24
N ASN A 26 -11.37 -7.72 2.82
CA ASN A 26 -11.33 -7.16 1.47
C ASN A 26 -12.60 -6.41 1.04
N PRO A 27 -13.10 -5.44 1.85
CA PRO A 27 -14.38 -4.80 1.58
C PRO A 27 -14.32 -3.97 0.28
N VAL A 28 -15.30 -4.18 -0.60
CA VAL A 28 -15.51 -3.36 -1.80
C VAL A 28 -16.75 -2.52 -1.63
N SER A 29 -16.65 -1.23 -1.92
CA SER A 29 -17.81 -0.32 -1.85
C SER A 29 -18.92 -0.78 -2.81
N GLY A 30 -20.12 -1.00 -2.27
CA GLY A 30 -21.25 -1.57 -3.01
C GLY A 30 -21.35 -3.09 -2.96
N GLY A 31 -20.39 -3.78 -2.33
CA GLY A 31 -20.32 -5.23 -2.26
C GLY A 31 -19.77 -5.88 -3.53
N ILE A 32 -19.69 -7.21 -3.48
CA ILE A 32 -19.28 -8.07 -4.60
C ILE A 32 -20.40 -9.02 -5.01
N VAL A 33 -20.33 -9.60 -6.22
CA VAL A 33 -21.25 -10.64 -6.70
C VAL A 33 -20.57 -12.00 -6.86
N GLU A 34 -21.34 -13.06 -7.08
CA GLU A 34 -20.85 -14.45 -7.21
C GLU A 34 -19.81 -14.60 -8.32
N GLU A 35 -20.07 -14.01 -9.49
CA GLU A 35 -19.19 -14.10 -10.64
C GLU A 35 -17.85 -13.37 -10.41
N GLU A 36 -17.89 -12.25 -9.68
CA GLU A 36 -16.67 -11.52 -9.27
C GLU A 36 -15.86 -12.37 -8.29
N PHE A 37 -16.50 -13.00 -7.30
CA PHE A 37 -15.82 -13.85 -6.33
C PHE A 37 -15.18 -15.09 -6.97
N GLN A 38 -15.92 -15.81 -7.81
CA GLN A 38 -15.40 -17.01 -8.48
C GLN A 38 -14.22 -16.67 -9.40
N ARG A 39 -14.33 -15.60 -10.17
CA ARG A 39 -13.25 -15.08 -11.01
C ARG A 39 -12.04 -14.65 -10.19
N GLU A 40 -12.24 -14.02 -9.03
CA GLU A 40 -11.14 -13.65 -8.14
C GLU A 40 -10.35 -14.89 -7.67
N LEU A 41 -11.04 -15.98 -7.30
CA LEU A 41 -10.36 -17.22 -6.89
C LEU A 41 -9.52 -17.83 -8.02
N GLU A 42 -10.05 -17.84 -9.24
CA GLU A 42 -9.35 -18.34 -10.44
C GLU A 42 -8.14 -17.46 -10.78
N GLU A 43 -8.35 -16.15 -10.85
CA GLU A 43 -7.35 -15.17 -11.28
C GLU A 43 -6.21 -14.98 -10.28
N ARG A 44 -6.48 -15.20 -8.99
CA ARG A 44 -5.45 -15.23 -7.94
C ARG A 44 -4.65 -16.53 -7.88
N GLY A 45 -5.08 -17.56 -8.62
CA GLY A 45 -4.49 -18.89 -8.57
C GLY A 45 -4.61 -19.47 -7.17
N SER A 46 -5.84 -19.61 -6.66
CA SER A 46 -6.09 -20.20 -5.33
C SER A 46 -5.49 -21.61 -5.25
N THR A 47 -4.57 -21.81 -4.31
CA THR A 47 -3.98 -23.12 -4.03
C THR A 47 -4.81 -23.90 -3.02
N VAL A 48 -5.40 -23.18 -2.07
CA VAL A 48 -6.31 -23.68 -1.04
C VAL A 48 -7.32 -22.59 -0.74
N PHE A 49 -8.59 -22.94 -0.65
CA PHE A 49 -9.61 -22.09 -0.05
C PHE A 49 -10.48 -22.92 0.86
N LEU A 50 -10.52 -22.56 2.14
CA LEU A 50 -11.22 -23.28 3.19
C LEU A 50 -12.47 -22.51 3.61
N VAL A 51 -13.51 -23.27 3.96
CA VAL A 51 -14.71 -22.77 4.60
C VAL A 51 -14.93 -23.48 5.92
N ALA A 52 -15.36 -22.74 6.94
CA ALA A 52 -15.87 -23.27 8.19
C ALA A 52 -17.39 -23.28 8.13
N GLU A 53 -17.98 -24.46 8.29
CA GLU A 53 -19.42 -24.68 8.22
C GLU A 53 -19.99 -25.17 9.56
N GLU A 54 -21.08 -24.54 9.98
CA GLU A 54 -21.86 -24.98 11.13
C GLU A 54 -23.35 -25.02 10.78
N ALA A 55 -23.98 -26.18 11.00
CA ALA A 55 -25.40 -26.41 10.72
C ALA A 55 -25.85 -26.00 9.29
N GLY A 56 -24.98 -26.18 8.29
CA GLY A 56 -25.25 -25.83 6.89
C GLY A 56 -24.90 -24.38 6.52
N SER A 57 -24.51 -23.54 7.48
CA SER A 57 -24.14 -22.14 7.26
C SER A 57 -22.63 -21.95 7.27
N ILE A 58 -22.11 -21.17 6.31
CA ILE A 58 -20.69 -20.77 6.30
C ILE A 58 -20.49 -19.67 7.34
N VAL A 59 -19.62 -19.93 8.32
CA VAL A 59 -19.32 -19.04 9.45
C VAL A 59 -17.89 -18.50 9.43
N GLY A 60 -17.06 -18.96 8.48
CA GLY A 60 -15.71 -18.44 8.27
C GLY A 60 -15.04 -18.97 7.00
N THR A 61 -13.95 -18.32 6.61
CA THR A 61 -13.20 -18.55 5.37
C THR A 61 -11.70 -18.35 5.60
N PHE A 62 -10.87 -19.02 4.81
CA PHE A 62 -9.44 -18.72 4.71
C PHE A 62 -8.86 -19.15 3.36
N GLY A 63 -8.19 -18.24 2.64
CA GLY A 63 -7.64 -18.51 1.31
C GLY A 63 -6.11 -18.39 1.26
N MET A 64 -5.50 -19.24 0.42
CA MET A 64 -4.09 -19.21 0.03
C MET A 64 -4.01 -19.02 -1.48
N PHE A 65 -3.22 -18.03 -1.91
CA PHE A 65 -3.22 -17.55 -3.30
C PHE A 65 -1.79 -17.39 -3.84
N ARG A 66 -1.64 -17.45 -5.17
CA ARG A 66 -0.37 -17.10 -5.84
C ARG A 66 -0.18 -15.59 -6.01
N THR A 67 -1.27 -14.84 -6.01
CA THR A 67 -1.24 -13.37 -6.05
C THR A 67 -2.45 -12.80 -5.34
N ASN A 68 -2.32 -11.58 -4.81
CA ASN A 68 -3.46 -10.77 -4.37
C ASN A 68 -3.65 -9.52 -5.26
N GLY A 69 -3.11 -9.55 -6.49
CA GLY A 69 -3.03 -8.41 -7.39
C GLY A 69 -1.87 -7.47 -7.06
N ARG A 70 -1.68 -7.09 -5.78
CA ARG A 70 -0.58 -6.23 -5.32
C ARG A 70 0.76 -6.95 -5.36
N HIS A 71 0.79 -8.17 -4.83
CA HIS A 71 1.99 -9.00 -4.70
C HIS A 71 1.78 -10.30 -5.44
N THR A 72 2.76 -10.71 -6.23
CA THR A 72 2.80 -12.03 -6.86
C THR A 72 3.91 -12.86 -6.24
N MET A 73 3.54 -14.05 -5.78
CA MET A 73 4.39 -14.93 -4.98
C MET A 73 5.31 -15.77 -5.86
N ALA A 74 6.46 -16.15 -5.29
CA ALA A 74 7.31 -17.18 -5.88
C ALA A 74 6.65 -18.58 -5.80
N ASP A 75 7.21 -19.56 -6.48
CA ASP A 75 6.61 -20.91 -6.58
C ASP A 75 6.49 -21.65 -5.25
N ASP A 76 7.40 -21.37 -4.31
CA ASP A 76 7.41 -21.93 -2.96
C ASP A 76 6.74 -21.00 -1.93
N GLU A 77 6.05 -19.96 -2.38
CA GLU A 77 5.33 -19.00 -1.55
C GLU A 77 3.84 -18.98 -1.90
N VAL A 78 3.03 -18.64 -0.89
CA VAL A 78 1.62 -18.27 -1.06
C VAL A 78 1.29 -17.04 -0.25
N PHE A 79 0.28 -16.30 -0.71
CA PHE A 79 -0.30 -15.17 -0.01
C PHE A 79 -1.60 -15.63 0.68
N ALA A 80 -1.58 -15.61 2.01
CA ALA A 80 -2.74 -15.87 2.86
C ALA A 80 -3.61 -14.60 2.91
N ASP A 81 -4.87 -14.75 2.52
CA ASP A 81 -5.84 -13.66 2.48
C ASP A 81 -7.27 -14.20 2.67
N MET A 82 -8.27 -13.32 2.72
CA MET A 82 -9.68 -13.68 2.90
C MET A 82 -9.95 -14.50 4.17
N PHE A 83 -9.13 -14.27 5.21
CA PHE A 83 -9.33 -14.83 6.53
C PHE A 83 -10.47 -14.09 7.24
N TYR A 84 -11.59 -14.80 7.45
CA TYR A 84 -12.73 -14.24 8.15
C TYR A 84 -13.40 -15.27 9.04
N VAL A 85 -13.85 -14.80 10.20
CA VAL A 85 -14.72 -15.58 11.09
C VAL A 85 -15.78 -14.62 11.61
N THR A 86 -17.03 -15.05 11.51
CA THR A 86 -18.20 -14.30 12.02
C THR A 86 -17.97 -13.91 13.48
N PRO A 87 -18.44 -12.73 13.93
CA PRO A 87 -18.20 -12.24 15.28
C PRO A 87 -18.55 -13.24 16.40
N SER A 88 -19.63 -14.00 16.24
CA SER A 88 -20.07 -15.04 17.18
C SER A 88 -19.08 -16.19 17.38
N HIS A 89 -18.18 -16.41 16.42
CA HIS A 89 -17.28 -17.57 16.40
C HIS A 89 -15.80 -17.19 16.58
N ARG A 90 -15.46 -15.91 16.75
CA ARG A 90 -14.06 -15.44 16.88
C ARG A 90 -13.33 -15.97 18.11
N LEU A 91 -14.06 -16.24 19.19
CA LEU A 91 -13.52 -16.79 20.44
C LEU A 91 -13.69 -18.32 20.53
N SER A 92 -14.01 -18.97 19.41
CA SER A 92 -14.13 -20.43 19.30
C SER A 92 -12.83 -21.09 18.79
N THR A 93 -12.88 -22.38 18.51
CA THR A 93 -11.77 -23.12 17.87
C THR A 93 -11.67 -22.89 16.35
N VAL A 94 -12.68 -22.26 15.70
CA VAL A 94 -12.72 -22.03 14.25
C VAL A 94 -11.45 -21.38 13.69
N PRO A 95 -10.96 -20.24 14.23
CA PRO A 95 -9.74 -19.60 13.73
C PRO A 95 -8.54 -20.54 13.72
N GLY A 96 -8.35 -21.30 14.81
CA GLY A 96 -7.23 -22.23 14.97
C GLY A 96 -7.32 -23.40 13.99
N GLN A 97 -8.52 -23.93 13.76
CA GLN A 97 -8.73 -25.03 12.81
C GLN A 97 -8.50 -24.59 11.36
N LEU A 98 -9.01 -23.42 10.95
CA LEU A 98 -8.77 -22.86 9.61
C LEU A 98 -7.26 -22.68 9.35
N ILE A 99 -6.53 -22.09 10.30
CA ILE A 99 -5.09 -21.87 10.16
C ILE A 99 -4.34 -23.21 10.09
N THR A 100 -4.76 -24.18 10.90
CA THR A 100 -4.10 -25.50 10.95
C THR A 100 -4.25 -26.27 9.67
N GLU A 101 -5.47 -26.34 9.16
CA GLU A 101 -5.74 -26.98 7.88
C GLU A 101 -4.97 -26.30 6.75
N ALA A 102 -4.91 -24.96 6.73
CA ALA A 102 -4.20 -24.24 5.69
C ALA A 102 -2.68 -24.46 5.73
N ILE A 103 -2.06 -24.50 6.93
CA ILE A 103 -0.62 -24.81 7.07
C ILE A 103 -0.33 -26.25 6.64
N SER A 104 -1.19 -27.21 7.01
CA SER A 104 -1.07 -28.62 6.61
C SER A 104 -1.12 -28.77 5.09
N GLU A 105 -2.05 -28.10 4.42
CA GLU A 105 -2.13 -28.10 2.96
C GLU A 105 -0.89 -27.46 2.31
N CYS A 106 -0.42 -26.31 2.83
CA CYS A 106 0.82 -25.68 2.36
C CYS A 106 2.02 -26.63 2.49
N PHE A 107 2.12 -27.36 3.60
CA PHE A 107 3.16 -28.36 3.82
C PHE A 107 3.12 -29.47 2.77
N ILE A 108 1.93 -30.03 2.49
CA ILE A 108 1.73 -31.10 1.49
C ILE A 108 2.10 -30.61 0.09
N GLN A 109 1.75 -29.36 -0.24
CA GLN A 109 2.01 -28.76 -1.56
C GLN A 109 3.45 -28.26 -1.75
N GLY A 110 4.33 -28.45 -0.76
CA GLY A 110 5.73 -28.05 -0.84
C GLY A 110 5.96 -26.53 -0.74
N ILE A 111 5.00 -25.80 -0.17
CA ILE A 111 5.12 -24.36 0.11
C ILE A 111 6.02 -24.17 1.34
N ASN A 112 6.96 -23.23 1.24
CA ASN A 112 7.93 -22.89 2.28
C ASN A 112 7.50 -21.70 3.12
N VAL A 113 6.88 -20.70 2.48
CA VAL A 113 6.57 -19.42 3.11
C VAL A 113 5.12 -19.04 2.86
N ILE A 114 4.44 -18.66 3.93
CA ILE A 114 3.12 -18.02 3.86
C ILE A 114 3.32 -16.54 4.16
N ARG A 115 2.89 -15.68 3.24
CA ARG A 115 2.90 -14.21 3.39
C ARG A 115 1.48 -13.72 3.61
N LEU A 116 1.30 -12.69 4.43
CA LEU A 116 -0.02 -12.07 4.63
C LEU A 116 0.14 -10.60 4.94
N THR A 117 -0.95 -9.85 4.78
CA THR A 117 -1.03 -8.46 5.19
C THR A 117 -1.99 -8.27 6.35
N VAL A 118 -1.70 -7.31 7.21
CA VAL A 118 -2.60 -6.93 8.29
C VAL A 118 -2.55 -5.43 8.53
N ASN A 119 -3.71 -4.83 8.78
CA ASN A 119 -3.77 -3.47 9.29
C ASN A 119 -3.25 -3.46 10.74
N PRO A 120 -2.18 -2.73 11.07
CA PRO A 120 -1.60 -2.74 12.41
C PRO A 120 -2.53 -2.17 13.49
N ALA A 121 -3.57 -1.40 13.12
CA ALA A 121 -4.63 -0.99 14.04
C ALA A 121 -5.63 -2.10 14.37
N ASN A 122 -5.70 -3.17 13.56
CA ASN A 122 -6.49 -4.37 13.87
C ASN A 122 -5.71 -5.29 14.83
N ILE A 123 -5.61 -4.85 16.08
CA ILE A 123 -4.86 -5.55 17.13
C ILE A 123 -5.35 -7.00 17.33
N SER A 124 -6.63 -7.27 17.10
CA SER A 124 -7.19 -8.62 17.23
C SER A 124 -6.60 -9.57 16.18
N ALA A 125 -6.59 -9.18 14.90
CA ALA A 125 -6.00 -9.99 13.84
C ALA A 125 -4.47 -10.09 14.01
N LEU A 126 -3.81 -8.97 14.31
CA LEU A 126 -2.36 -8.95 14.53
C LEU A 126 -1.96 -9.94 15.63
N LYS A 127 -2.65 -9.94 16.79
CA LYS A 127 -2.40 -10.91 17.87
C LYS A 127 -2.48 -12.37 17.40
N VAL A 128 -3.45 -12.71 16.56
CA VAL A 128 -3.60 -14.07 16.01
C VAL A 128 -2.38 -14.44 15.15
N TYR A 129 -2.00 -13.57 14.21
CA TYR A 129 -0.86 -13.81 13.32
C TYR A 129 0.47 -13.90 14.08
N ARG A 130 0.67 -13.03 15.07
CA ARG A 130 1.85 -13.07 15.95
C ARG A 130 1.89 -14.33 16.80
N LYS A 131 0.73 -14.78 17.30
CA LYS A 131 0.62 -16.02 18.08
C LYS A 131 1.03 -17.24 17.25
N VAL A 132 0.67 -17.31 15.97
CA VAL A 132 1.07 -18.40 15.06
C VAL A 132 2.46 -18.23 14.43
N GLY A 133 3.27 -17.30 14.95
CA GLY A 133 4.69 -17.18 14.62
C GLY A 133 5.04 -16.29 13.43
N CYS A 134 4.09 -15.52 12.88
CA CYS A 134 4.36 -14.65 11.73
C CYS A 134 5.29 -13.48 12.11
N ALA A 135 6.35 -13.27 11.34
CA ALA A 135 7.39 -12.24 11.53
C ALA A 135 7.25 -11.07 10.52
N CYS A 136 7.57 -9.85 10.95
CA CYS A 136 7.70 -8.69 10.08
C CYS A 136 9.14 -8.59 9.57
N LEU A 137 9.35 -8.59 8.24
CA LEU A 137 10.69 -8.52 7.63
C LEU A 137 11.00 -7.19 6.94
N GLY A 138 9.95 -6.42 6.67
CA GLY A 138 9.98 -5.14 5.96
C GLY A 138 9.61 -3.99 6.88
N ALA A 139 8.91 -3.00 6.32
CA ALA A 139 8.43 -1.87 7.07
C ALA A 139 7.46 -2.29 8.19
N THR A 140 7.65 -1.68 9.37
CA THR A 140 6.84 -1.93 10.57
C THR A 140 5.59 -1.05 10.63
N ASP A 141 5.49 -0.06 9.76
CA ASP A 141 4.39 0.89 9.67
C ASP A 141 3.59 0.65 8.39
N ALA A 142 2.28 0.89 8.48
CA ALA A 142 1.37 0.69 7.36
C ALA A 142 1.72 1.59 6.17
N GLY A 143 1.82 0.98 4.98
CA GLY A 143 1.96 1.69 3.72
C GLY A 143 0.65 2.30 3.22
N GLU A 144 0.61 2.69 1.94
CA GLU A 144 -0.53 3.38 1.34
C GLU A 144 -1.85 2.58 1.42
N ASP A 145 -1.80 1.26 1.34
CA ASP A 145 -2.96 0.36 1.42
C ASP A 145 -3.40 0.10 2.86
N GLY A 146 -2.68 0.67 3.84
CA GLY A 146 -3.04 0.55 5.24
C GLY A 146 -2.60 -0.75 5.90
N ASN A 147 -1.72 -1.52 5.25
CA ASN A 147 -1.25 -2.79 5.78
C ASN A 147 0.26 -2.84 5.98
N ILE A 148 0.67 -3.73 6.89
CA ILE A 148 2.03 -4.24 7.00
C ILE A 148 2.06 -5.69 6.50
N GLU A 149 3.22 -6.15 6.07
CA GLU A 149 3.41 -7.51 5.59
C GLU A 149 4.08 -8.40 6.65
N LEU A 150 3.52 -9.59 6.86
CA LEU A 150 4.05 -10.62 7.76
C LEU A 150 4.36 -11.92 7.00
N TYR A 151 5.34 -12.65 7.51
CA TYR A 151 5.92 -13.85 6.91
C TYR A 151 5.87 -15.00 7.91
N ASN A 152 5.47 -16.18 7.45
CA ASN A 152 5.44 -17.39 8.26
C ASN A 152 6.28 -18.49 7.60
N PHE A 153 7.34 -18.92 8.29
CA PHE A 153 8.29 -19.94 7.84
C PHE A 153 8.08 -21.31 8.49
N ILE A 154 6.99 -21.50 9.24
CA ILE A 154 6.69 -22.79 9.88
C ILE A 154 6.62 -23.94 8.86
N PRO A 155 5.99 -23.79 7.66
CA PRO A 155 6.01 -24.84 6.66
C PRO A 155 7.43 -25.28 6.28
N LEU A 156 8.34 -24.33 6.05
CA LEU A 156 9.76 -24.61 5.77
C LEU A 156 10.44 -25.36 6.93
N VAL A 157 10.27 -24.89 8.18
CA VAL A 157 10.87 -25.52 9.36
C VAL A 157 10.39 -26.96 9.53
N LEU A 158 9.09 -27.21 9.42
CA LEU A 158 8.53 -28.55 9.52
C LEU A 158 9.06 -29.46 8.40
N ARG A 159 9.09 -28.99 7.15
CA ARG A 159 9.60 -29.79 6.02
C ARG A 159 11.06 -30.18 6.20
N ALA A 160 11.88 -29.25 6.66
CA ALA A 160 13.31 -29.49 6.88
C ALA A 160 13.58 -30.47 8.04
N THR A 161 12.67 -30.55 9.01
CA THR A 161 12.90 -31.28 10.27
C THR A 161 12.12 -32.58 10.40
N ILE A 162 11.00 -32.76 9.70
CA ILE A 162 10.06 -33.88 9.91
C ILE A 162 10.72 -35.27 9.80
N THR A 163 11.70 -35.43 8.91
CA THR A 163 12.41 -36.71 8.71
C THR A 163 13.39 -37.05 9.85
N LYS A 164 13.61 -36.09 10.77
CA LYS A 164 14.51 -36.20 11.93
C LYS A 164 13.74 -36.34 13.25
N LEU A 165 12.41 -36.28 13.21
CA LEU A 165 11.55 -36.42 14.37
C LEU A 165 11.29 -37.90 14.69
N ASP A 166 11.13 -38.22 15.97
CA ASP A 166 10.75 -39.58 16.39
C ASP A 166 9.24 -39.85 16.16
N HIS A 167 8.84 -41.11 16.34
CA HIS A 167 7.44 -41.53 16.13
C HIS A 167 6.46 -40.82 17.06
N ASP A 168 6.87 -40.42 18.27
CA ASP A 168 6.00 -39.73 19.22
C ASP A 168 5.76 -38.29 18.77
N CYS A 169 6.79 -37.59 18.31
CA CYS A 169 6.67 -36.26 17.72
C CYS A 169 5.81 -36.28 16.45
N ILE A 170 5.98 -37.28 15.57
CA ILE A 170 5.18 -37.41 14.35
C ILE A 170 3.69 -37.64 14.68
N ARG A 171 3.39 -38.48 15.68
CA ARG A 171 2.02 -38.68 16.16
C ARG A 171 1.42 -37.41 16.76
N ALA A 172 2.17 -36.72 17.62
CA ALA A 172 1.73 -35.47 18.22
C ALA A 172 1.46 -34.38 17.16
N LEU A 173 2.25 -34.35 16.07
CA LEU A 173 2.02 -33.48 14.92
C LEU A 173 0.73 -33.85 14.15
N ALA A 174 0.43 -35.14 14.00
CA ALA A 174 -0.77 -35.61 13.32
C ALA A 174 -2.07 -35.33 14.12
N ASP A 175 -2.00 -35.39 15.46
CA ASP A 175 -3.14 -35.16 16.34
C ASP A 175 -3.44 -33.67 16.60
N MET A 176 -2.74 -32.75 15.92
CA MET A 176 -2.84 -31.32 16.17
C MET A 176 -4.17 -30.71 15.72
N THR A 177 -4.79 -29.95 16.62
CA THR A 177 -6.01 -29.20 16.32
C THR A 177 -5.80 -27.69 16.18
N SER A 178 -4.61 -27.17 16.53
CA SER A 178 -4.30 -25.73 16.48
C SER A 178 -2.79 -25.44 16.54
N PHE A 179 -2.23 -24.84 15.49
CA PHE A 179 -0.83 -24.34 15.49
C PHE A 179 -0.57 -23.22 16.51
N ALA A 180 -1.59 -22.47 16.90
CA ALA A 180 -1.43 -21.38 17.85
C ALA A 180 -1.02 -21.86 19.26
N CYS A 181 -1.16 -23.15 19.56
CA CYS A 181 -0.85 -23.74 20.86
C CYS A 181 0.60 -24.24 20.96
N ILE A 182 1.36 -24.23 19.87
CA ILE A 182 2.69 -24.84 19.82
C ILE A 182 3.81 -23.84 19.55
N THR A 183 3.49 -22.66 19.05
CA THR A 183 4.46 -21.58 18.89
C THR A 183 4.52 -20.77 20.19
N GLU A 184 5.73 -20.34 20.59
CA GLU A 184 5.90 -19.41 21.72
C GLU A 184 5.21 -18.05 21.49
N GLY A 185 4.79 -17.79 20.23
CA GLY A 185 4.19 -16.54 19.80
C GLY A 185 5.24 -15.43 19.76
N ARG A 186 4.93 -14.38 18.99
CA ARG A 186 5.79 -13.19 18.91
C ARG A 186 5.16 -12.01 19.65
N PRO A 187 5.97 -11.09 20.20
CA PRO A 187 5.45 -9.85 20.78
C PRO A 187 4.76 -9.00 19.70
N LEU A 188 3.91 -8.06 20.11
CA LEU A 188 3.27 -7.13 19.17
C LEU A 188 4.24 -6.07 18.62
N ASP A 189 5.40 -5.90 19.25
CA ASP A 189 6.48 -5.12 18.68
C ASP A 189 7.06 -5.83 17.45
N LEU A 190 7.11 -5.11 16.33
CA LEU A 190 7.52 -5.59 15.01
C LEU A 190 8.98 -5.26 14.70
N SER A 191 9.62 -4.42 15.51
CA SER A 191 10.96 -3.89 15.22
C SER A 191 12.10 -4.88 15.46
N HIS A 192 11.84 -5.99 16.15
CA HIS A 192 12.85 -6.95 16.62
C HIS A 192 12.61 -8.38 16.13
N ASP A 193 12.01 -8.56 14.95
CA ASP A 193 11.62 -9.88 14.46
C ASP A 193 12.73 -10.71 13.83
N PHE A 194 13.81 -10.07 13.41
CA PHE A 194 14.96 -10.71 12.79
C PHE A 194 16.26 -10.08 13.32
N ILE A 195 17.34 -10.83 13.21
CA ILE A 195 18.70 -10.31 13.39
C ILE A 195 19.41 -10.25 12.04
N VAL A 196 20.37 -9.35 11.90
CA VAL A 196 21.25 -9.32 10.73
C VAL A 196 22.58 -9.95 11.11
N ASP A 197 22.92 -11.08 10.50
CA ASP A 197 24.17 -11.80 10.69
C ASP A 197 24.88 -11.99 9.35
N ALA A 198 26.06 -11.38 9.20
CA ALA A 198 26.85 -11.39 7.96
C ALA A 198 26.02 -11.02 6.70
N GLY A 199 25.12 -10.03 6.82
CA GLY A 199 24.24 -9.56 5.75
C GLY A 199 22.97 -10.40 5.54
N ARG A 200 22.80 -11.52 6.25
CA ARG A 200 21.58 -12.34 6.22
C ARG A 200 20.58 -11.86 7.25
N LYS A 201 19.32 -11.75 6.87
CA LYS A 201 18.22 -11.56 7.81
C LYS A 201 17.79 -12.92 8.34
N ILE A 202 18.05 -13.19 9.61
CA ILE A 202 17.77 -14.47 10.27
C ILE A 202 16.60 -14.34 11.23
N VAL A 203 15.65 -15.27 11.13
CA VAL A 203 14.47 -15.35 11.99
C VAL A 203 14.49 -16.64 12.79
N SER A 204 14.36 -16.54 14.11
CA SER A 204 14.30 -17.69 15.00
C SER A 204 12.85 -18.15 15.24
N HIS A 205 12.62 -19.46 15.24
CA HIS A 205 11.34 -20.09 15.52
C HIS A 205 11.48 -21.15 16.61
N SER A 206 10.52 -21.17 17.55
CA SER A 206 10.33 -22.22 18.53
C SER A 206 8.98 -22.90 18.29
N ILE A 207 8.97 -24.21 18.04
CA ILE A 207 7.77 -25.00 17.73
C ILE A 207 7.70 -26.21 18.68
N GLN A 208 6.74 -26.20 19.60
CA GLN A 208 6.52 -27.24 20.59
C GLN A 208 5.67 -28.39 20.01
N ILE A 209 6.22 -29.60 19.93
CA ILE A 209 5.50 -30.78 19.44
C ILE A 209 5.46 -31.82 20.57
N GLY A 210 4.29 -31.96 21.21
CA GLY A 210 4.14 -32.83 22.37
C GLY A 210 5.05 -32.41 23.54
N ARG A 211 6.02 -33.27 23.89
CA ARG A 211 7.02 -33.02 24.95
C ARG A 211 8.32 -32.40 24.44
N SER A 212 8.47 -32.27 23.12
CA SER A 212 9.66 -31.75 22.48
C SER A 212 9.46 -30.34 21.93
N THR A 213 10.54 -29.61 21.73
CA THR A 213 10.54 -28.28 21.09
C THR A 213 11.59 -28.23 20.00
N ILE A 214 11.20 -27.83 18.80
CA ILE A 214 12.11 -27.51 17.70
C ILE A 214 12.51 -26.04 17.84
N HIS A 215 13.80 -25.77 17.93
CA HIS A 215 14.35 -24.43 17.76
C HIS A 215 15.06 -24.36 16.42
N ALA A 216 14.64 -23.45 15.54
CA ALA A 216 15.17 -23.31 14.19
C ALA A 216 15.52 -21.85 13.86
N MET A 217 16.62 -21.65 13.15
CA MET A 217 17.02 -20.37 12.59
C MET A 217 16.87 -20.41 11.07
N VAL A 218 16.13 -19.45 10.52
CA VAL A 218 15.80 -19.38 9.09
C VAL A 218 16.49 -18.18 8.47
N ASP A 219 17.28 -18.40 7.41
CA ASP A 219 17.72 -17.33 6.53
C ASP A 219 16.58 -16.97 5.58
N THR A 220 16.01 -15.79 5.78
CA THR A 220 14.83 -15.33 5.06
C THR A 220 15.10 -15.02 3.59
N GLY A 221 16.34 -14.67 3.24
CA GLY A 221 16.71 -14.33 1.87
C GLY A 221 16.98 -15.54 0.99
N SER A 222 17.65 -16.56 1.54
CA SER A 222 17.87 -17.84 0.83
C SER A 222 16.73 -18.84 1.04
N ARG A 223 15.82 -18.58 1.99
CA ARG A 223 14.72 -19.48 2.38
C ARG A 223 15.23 -20.85 2.81
N THR A 224 16.30 -20.87 3.59
CA THR A 224 16.92 -22.11 4.09
C THR A 224 17.01 -22.12 5.62
N ILE A 225 17.05 -23.32 6.20
CA ILE A 225 17.34 -23.50 7.62
C ILE A 225 18.85 -23.37 7.82
N VAL A 226 19.26 -22.36 8.59
CA VAL A 226 20.66 -22.15 8.98
C VAL A 226 21.07 -23.23 9.96
N GLU A 227 20.26 -23.43 11.00
CA GLU A 227 20.44 -24.48 12.00
C GLU A 227 19.10 -24.86 12.64
N ALA A 228 19.01 -26.08 13.16
CA ALA A 228 17.88 -26.50 13.98
C ALA A 228 18.28 -27.53 15.04
N THR A 229 17.73 -27.37 16.24
CA THR A 229 17.87 -28.27 17.38
C THR A 229 16.51 -28.76 17.84
N LEU A 230 16.49 -29.96 18.39
CA LEU A 230 15.34 -30.57 19.03
C LEU A 230 15.66 -30.69 20.52
N ASP A 231 14.85 -30.05 21.35
CA ASP A 231 14.92 -30.17 22.79
C ASP A 231 13.79 -31.07 23.30
N ASN A 232 14.02 -31.75 24.41
CA ASN A 232 13.02 -32.51 25.13
C ASN A 232 13.35 -32.44 26.61
N ARG A 233 12.34 -32.17 27.45
CA ARG A 233 12.51 -32.03 28.91
C ARG A 233 13.12 -33.26 29.59
N ASP A 234 13.03 -34.42 28.94
CA ASP A 234 13.56 -35.69 29.45
C ASP A 234 15.02 -35.95 28.99
N TRP A 235 15.65 -35.04 28.24
CA TRP A 235 17.02 -35.18 27.75
C TRP A 235 18.00 -34.30 28.53
N ASP A 236 19.24 -34.79 28.69
CA ASP A 236 20.32 -34.04 29.36
C ASP A 236 20.81 -32.84 28.52
N ALA A 237 20.62 -32.88 27.20
CA ALA A 237 20.99 -31.82 26.26
C ALA A 237 20.14 -31.86 24.98
N PRO A 238 19.93 -30.69 24.32
CA PRO A 238 19.28 -30.62 23.01
C PRO A 238 20.07 -31.39 21.94
N ARG A 239 19.35 -32.01 21.00
CA ARG A 239 19.92 -32.73 19.86
C ARG A 239 19.93 -31.86 18.62
N GLN A 240 21.07 -31.79 17.94
CA GLN A 240 21.13 -31.12 16.64
C GLN A 240 20.48 -31.97 15.56
N ILE A 241 19.51 -31.40 14.83
CA ILE A 241 18.77 -32.08 13.77
C ILE A 241 19.07 -31.50 12.37
N VAL A 242 19.49 -30.23 12.31
CA VAL A 242 20.06 -29.59 11.11
C VAL A 242 21.38 -28.95 11.51
N ALA A 243 22.46 -29.36 10.86
CA ALA A 243 23.81 -28.83 11.11
C ALA A 243 23.92 -27.36 10.65
N PRO A 244 24.78 -26.54 11.28
CA PRO A 244 24.87 -25.13 10.95
C PRO A 244 25.46 -24.99 9.56
N THR A 245 24.73 -24.30 8.67
CA THR A 245 25.25 -23.98 7.35
C THR A 245 26.16 -22.76 7.46
N PRO A 246 27.47 -22.88 7.14
CA PRO A 246 28.38 -21.74 7.22
C PRO A 246 27.89 -20.62 6.30
N CYS A 247 28.07 -19.38 6.74
CA CYS A 247 27.75 -18.22 5.92
C CYS A 247 28.60 -18.26 4.65
N GLN A 248 28.00 -18.63 3.52
CA GLN A 248 28.63 -18.37 2.24
C GLN A 248 28.55 -16.87 2.02
N ASN A 249 29.68 -16.22 1.71
CA ASN A 249 29.68 -14.86 1.21
C ASN A 249 28.86 -14.85 -0.08
N ARG A 250 27.56 -14.57 0.06
CA ARG A 250 26.74 -14.30 -1.10
C ARG A 250 27.31 -13.00 -1.67
N PRO A 251 27.69 -12.94 -2.96
CA PRO A 251 27.79 -11.64 -3.59
C PRO A 251 26.47 -10.95 -3.28
N GLU A 252 26.50 -9.73 -2.72
CA GLU A 252 25.30 -8.93 -2.53
C GLU A 252 24.41 -9.16 -3.74
N GLU A 253 23.12 -9.46 -3.55
CA GLU A 253 22.19 -9.42 -4.66
C GLU A 253 22.30 -8.01 -5.23
N GLN A 254 23.17 -7.86 -6.24
CA GLN A 254 23.36 -6.63 -6.96
C GLN A 254 22.03 -6.45 -7.65
N ARG A 255 21.14 -5.69 -7.02
CA ARG A 255 20.01 -5.09 -7.72
C ARG A 255 20.64 -4.46 -8.95
N GLY A 256 20.38 -5.06 -10.10
CA GLY A 256 20.90 -4.54 -11.36
C GLY A 256 20.50 -3.08 -11.43
N ASN A 257 21.44 -2.21 -11.81
CA ASN A 257 21.08 -0.82 -12.03
C ASN A 257 19.91 -0.76 -13.01
N PRO A 258 18.89 0.08 -12.77
CA PRO A 258 17.76 0.22 -13.67
C PRO A 258 18.24 0.50 -15.10
N VAL A 259 17.63 -0.16 -16.08
CA VAL A 259 17.95 0.07 -17.50
C VAL A 259 17.07 1.19 -18.02
N ARG A 260 17.67 2.20 -18.65
CA ARG A 260 16.97 3.44 -19.03
C ARG A 260 17.09 3.70 -20.52
N LEU A 261 15.96 3.98 -21.16
CA LEU A 261 15.86 4.45 -22.55
C LEU A 261 15.30 5.88 -22.51
N VAL A 262 16.02 6.83 -23.10
CA VAL A 262 15.67 8.26 -23.06
C VAL A 262 15.53 8.80 -24.48
N HIS A 263 14.44 9.52 -24.75
CA HIS A 263 14.23 10.25 -26.00
C HIS A 263 13.58 11.62 -25.73
N LYS A 264 14.34 12.69 -25.97
CA LYS A 264 13.94 14.08 -25.70
C LYS A 264 13.39 14.26 -24.27
N LYS A 265 12.07 14.39 -24.13
CA LYS A 265 11.37 14.64 -22.87
C LYS A 265 10.94 13.34 -22.16
N LEU A 266 10.89 12.22 -22.87
CA LEU A 266 10.41 10.95 -22.35
C LEU A 266 11.56 10.04 -21.92
N GLU A 267 11.35 9.35 -20.82
CA GLU A 267 12.23 8.31 -20.31
C GLU A 267 11.42 7.07 -19.96
N VAL A 268 11.92 5.91 -20.38
CA VAL A 268 11.45 4.61 -19.91
C VAL A 268 12.54 3.97 -19.05
N THR A 269 12.20 3.62 -17.82
CA THR A 269 13.06 2.87 -16.92
C THR A 269 12.48 1.48 -16.68
N PHE A 270 13.32 0.45 -16.77
CA PHE A 270 12.96 -0.91 -16.39
C PHE A 270 13.71 -1.32 -15.11
N ASN A 271 12.96 -1.81 -14.12
CA ASN A 271 13.52 -2.32 -12.87
C ASN A 271 12.63 -3.45 -12.30
N GLU A 272 13.22 -4.60 -11.96
CA GLU A 272 12.56 -5.73 -11.28
C GLU A 272 11.16 -6.11 -11.85
N GLY A 273 11.01 -6.16 -13.17
CA GLY A 273 9.73 -6.51 -13.81
C GLY A 273 8.69 -5.39 -13.75
N VAL A 274 9.12 -4.13 -13.71
CA VAL A 274 8.28 -2.93 -13.84
C VAL A 274 8.87 -2.03 -14.91
N ILE A 275 8.01 -1.53 -15.79
CA ILE A 275 8.33 -0.53 -16.80
C ILE A 275 7.71 0.79 -16.33
N GLU A 276 8.55 1.79 -16.06
CA GLU A 276 8.16 3.12 -15.62
C GLU A 276 8.38 4.13 -16.73
N ILE A 277 7.41 5.00 -16.95
CA ILE A 277 7.44 6.06 -17.96
C ILE A 277 7.45 7.39 -17.23
N SER A 278 8.46 8.20 -17.51
CA SER A 278 8.66 9.53 -16.92
C SER A 278 8.75 10.58 -18.02
N THR A 279 8.42 11.83 -17.68
CA THR A 279 8.57 12.98 -18.59
C THR A 279 9.24 14.14 -17.87
N THR A 280 9.98 14.97 -18.61
CA THR A 280 10.49 16.24 -18.09
C THR A 280 9.35 17.11 -17.59
N GLY A 281 9.51 17.74 -16.41
CA GLY A 281 8.51 18.61 -15.82
C GLY A 281 7.50 17.89 -14.91
N HIS A 282 7.62 16.57 -14.74
CA HIS A 282 6.93 15.81 -13.71
C HIS A 282 7.95 15.15 -12.79
N TRP A 283 7.70 15.15 -11.49
CA TRP A 283 8.55 14.44 -10.55
C TRP A 283 8.08 12.98 -10.42
N GLY A 284 9.00 12.06 -10.70
CA GLY A 284 8.74 10.62 -10.77
C GLY A 284 7.94 10.18 -12.01
N PRO A 285 7.56 8.90 -12.09
CA PRO A 285 6.85 8.36 -13.24
C PRO A 285 5.49 9.03 -13.41
N VAL A 286 5.03 9.18 -14.64
CA VAL A 286 3.65 9.57 -14.98
C VAL A 286 2.76 8.34 -15.16
N LEU A 287 3.35 7.23 -15.58
CA LEU A 287 2.68 5.94 -15.76
C LEU A 287 3.69 4.83 -15.49
N ALA A 288 3.23 3.71 -14.95
CA ALA A 288 4.02 2.51 -14.88
C ALA A 288 3.16 1.27 -15.18
N MET A 289 3.82 0.18 -15.53
CA MET A 289 3.17 -1.11 -15.77
C MET A 289 3.98 -2.26 -15.21
N SER A 290 3.27 -3.29 -14.77
CA SER A 290 3.89 -4.53 -14.31
C SER A 290 4.23 -5.44 -15.49
N TRP A 291 5.21 -6.32 -15.28
CA TRP A 291 5.57 -7.31 -16.29
C TRP A 291 4.39 -8.24 -16.64
N PRO A 292 4.06 -8.39 -17.94
CA PRO A 292 2.93 -9.19 -18.38
C PRO A 292 3.16 -10.70 -18.21
N SER A 293 2.07 -11.46 -18.13
CA SER A 293 2.12 -12.93 -18.18
C SER A 293 0.90 -13.52 -18.87
N SER A 294 1.09 -14.63 -19.58
CA SER A 294 0.01 -15.44 -20.16
C SER A 294 -0.76 -16.27 -19.12
N VAL A 295 -0.21 -16.39 -17.90
CA VAL A 295 -0.87 -17.04 -16.77
C VAL A 295 -1.36 -15.96 -15.81
N SER A 296 -2.68 -15.80 -15.67
CA SER A 296 -3.29 -14.66 -14.96
C SER A 296 -2.77 -14.44 -13.54
N HIS A 297 -2.48 -15.51 -12.79
CA HIS A 297 -1.97 -15.44 -11.41
C HIS A 297 -0.44 -15.29 -11.33
N ARG A 298 0.25 -15.16 -12.47
CA ARG A 298 1.70 -14.94 -12.60
C ARG A 298 2.06 -13.60 -13.22
N ALA A 299 1.06 -12.83 -13.67
CA ALA A 299 1.25 -11.43 -14.01
C ALA A 299 1.82 -10.71 -12.78
N HIS A 300 2.85 -9.89 -12.98
CA HIS A 300 3.49 -9.22 -11.84
C HIS A 300 2.50 -8.32 -11.13
N GLY A 301 2.50 -8.37 -9.80
CA GLY A 301 1.68 -7.48 -9.00
C GLY A 301 2.18 -6.04 -9.04
N TRP A 302 1.27 -5.08 -8.93
CA TRP A 302 1.64 -3.66 -9.04
C TRP A 302 2.51 -3.16 -7.88
N ARG A 303 2.56 -3.86 -6.73
CA ARG A 303 3.51 -3.58 -5.63
C ARG A 303 4.78 -4.42 -5.66
N GLN A 304 4.62 -5.70 -6.00
CA GLN A 304 5.75 -6.62 -6.09
C GLN A 304 5.44 -7.80 -7.03
N GLY A 305 6.43 -8.16 -7.84
CA GLY A 305 6.43 -9.44 -8.57
C GLY A 305 7.44 -10.42 -7.96
N PRO A 306 7.41 -11.69 -8.38
CA PRO A 306 8.41 -12.66 -8.00
C PRO A 306 9.81 -12.21 -8.47
N ALA A 307 10.84 -12.64 -7.74
CA ALA A 307 12.21 -12.49 -8.20
C ALA A 307 12.39 -13.33 -9.49
N LYS A 308 12.68 -12.65 -10.60
CA LYS A 308 12.94 -13.24 -11.91
C LYS A 308 14.18 -12.60 -12.53
N SER A 309 14.89 -13.37 -13.33
CA SER A 309 15.95 -12.85 -14.18
C SER A 309 15.37 -12.34 -15.50
N TYR A 310 15.83 -11.16 -15.91
CA TYR A 310 15.46 -10.53 -17.17
C TYR A 310 16.71 -10.31 -18.01
N ARG A 311 16.60 -10.57 -19.30
CA ARG A 311 17.61 -10.12 -20.27
C ARG A 311 17.18 -8.76 -20.78
N CYS A 312 18.08 -7.79 -20.63
CA CYS A 312 17.85 -6.42 -21.06
C CYS A 312 18.92 -6.04 -22.08
N GLU A 313 18.50 -5.62 -23.27
CA GLU A 313 19.38 -5.14 -24.32
C GLU A 313 18.93 -3.73 -24.75
N LEU A 314 19.81 -2.75 -24.59
CA LEU A 314 19.59 -1.39 -25.05
C LEU A 314 20.17 -1.24 -26.45
N LEU A 315 19.29 -1.02 -27.43
CA LEU A 315 19.65 -0.71 -28.81
C LEU A 315 19.46 0.78 -29.08
N GLU A 316 19.97 1.28 -30.20
CA GLU A 316 20.07 2.72 -30.50
C GLU A 316 18.76 3.51 -30.29
N ASN A 317 17.61 2.91 -30.62
CA ASN A 317 16.30 3.56 -30.48
C ASN A 317 15.24 2.68 -29.79
N CYS A 318 15.64 1.56 -29.16
CA CYS A 318 14.69 0.68 -28.49
C CYS A 318 15.32 -0.10 -27.33
N LEU A 319 14.48 -0.47 -26.38
CA LEU A 319 14.82 -1.32 -25.24
C LEU A 319 14.14 -2.68 -25.44
N VAL A 320 14.93 -3.73 -25.51
CA VAL A 320 14.46 -5.12 -25.64
C VAL A 320 14.58 -5.81 -24.29
N LEU A 321 13.46 -6.33 -23.81
CA LEU A 321 13.33 -7.02 -22.53
C LEU A 321 12.78 -8.41 -22.78
N ASP A 322 13.35 -9.43 -22.14
CA ASP A 322 12.92 -10.83 -22.27
C ASP A 322 12.98 -11.53 -20.92
N ASP A 323 11.96 -12.34 -20.61
CA ASP A 323 11.93 -13.21 -19.44
C ASP A 323 12.07 -14.69 -19.82
N GLU A 324 12.50 -15.51 -18.86
CA GLU A 324 12.59 -16.96 -19.09
C GLU A 324 11.22 -17.64 -19.32
N GLY A 325 10.12 -16.92 -19.06
CA GLY A 325 8.74 -17.33 -19.31
C GLY A 325 8.33 -17.21 -20.78
N GLY A 326 9.19 -16.69 -21.65
CA GLY A 326 8.96 -16.59 -23.08
C GLY A 326 8.13 -15.37 -23.50
N VAL A 327 8.03 -14.35 -22.64
CA VAL A 327 7.46 -13.05 -23.01
C VAL A 327 8.60 -12.08 -23.32
N LYS A 328 8.54 -11.47 -24.50
CA LYS A 328 9.47 -10.44 -24.94
C LYS A 328 8.75 -9.11 -25.13
N CYS A 329 9.28 -8.04 -24.55
CA CYS A 329 8.80 -6.68 -24.76
C CYS A 329 9.86 -5.87 -25.51
N THR A 330 9.48 -5.26 -26.63
CA THR A 330 10.31 -4.29 -27.36
C THR A 330 9.68 -2.91 -27.23
N ILE A 331 10.39 -2.01 -26.56
CA ILE A 331 9.93 -0.65 -26.24
C ILE A 331 10.64 0.34 -27.14
N SER A 332 9.88 1.21 -27.79
CA SER A 332 10.41 2.30 -28.62
C SER A 332 9.77 3.62 -28.21
N LEU A 333 10.56 4.69 -28.32
CA LEU A 333 10.16 6.04 -27.99
C LEU A 333 10.13 6.92 -29.23
N ASN A 334 9.13 7.80 -29.29
CA ASN A 334 9.12 8.96 -30.16
C ASN A 334 8.74 10.20 -29.33
N ASP A 335 8.55 11.36 -29.95
CA ASP A 335 8.48 12.66 -29.25
C ASP A 335 7.41 12.74 -28.14
N CYS A 336 6.30 12.04 -28.29
CA CYS A 336 5.19 12.06 -27.33
C CYS A 336 4.56 10.69 -27.11
N GLN A 337 5.14 9.61 -27.63
CA GLN A 337 4.53 8.29 -27.56
C GLN A 337 5.55 7.21 -27.24
N VAL A 338 5.08 6.27 -26.41
CA VAL A 338 5.76 5.04 -26.04
C VAL A 338 5.02 3.90 -26.72
N ALA A 339 5.70 3.19 -27.61
CA ALA A 339 5.17 2.00 -28.27
C ALA A 339 5.85 0.76 -27.71
N ILE A 340 5.04 -0.18 -27.21
CA ILE A 340 5.48 -1.46 -26.65
C ILE A 340 4.93 -2.57 -27.52
N ARG A 341 5.82 -3.30 -28.20
CA ARG A 341 5.48 -4.55 -28.86
C ARG A 341 5.73 -5.70 -27.87
N MET A 342 4.73 -6.55 -27.69
CA MET A 342 4.80 -7.75 -26.87
C MET A 342 4.76 -8.98 -27.77
N ASP A 343 5.71 -9.88 -27.59
CA ASP A 343 5.79 -11.15 -28.30
C ASP A 343 5.72 -12.31 -27.29
N GLY A 344 5.02 -13.39 -27.66
CA GLY A 344 4.83 -14.57 -26.84
C GLY A 344 4.19 -15.73 -27.61
N ALA A 345 3.53 -16.65 -26.90
CA ALA A 345 2.85 -17.77 -27.54
C ALA A 345 1.62 -17.30 -28.36
N PRO A 346 1.46 -17.74 -29.63
CA PRO A 346 0.33 -17.35 -30.47
C PRO A 346 -1.03 -17.59 -29.83
N LYS A 347 -1.98 -16.67 -30.06
CA LYS A 347 -3.37 -16.76 -29.59
C LYS A 347 -3.52 -16.87 -28.07
N THR A 348 -2.54 -16.39 -27.30
CA THR A 348 -2.63 -16.29 -25.83
C THR A 348 -3.05 -14.89 -25.39
N GLU A 349 -3.65 -14.78 -24.21
CA GLU A 349 -3.96 -13.51 -23.57
C GLU A 349 -2.88 -13.19 -22.53
N LEU A 350 -2.25 -12.02 -22.62
CA LEU A 350 -1.34 -11.50 -21.62
C LEU A 350 -2.09 -10.59 -20.65
N ARG A 351 -1.92 -10.81 -19.35
CA ARG A 351 -2.43 -9.94 -18.28
C ARG A 351 -1.30 -9.09 -17.70
N MET A 352 -1.58 -7.82 -17.41
CA MET A 352 -0.69 -6.89 -16.69
C MET A 352 -1.50 -5.82 -15.95
N TYR A 353 -0.85 -5.08 -15.06
CA TYR A 353 -1.43 -3.91 -14.42
C TYR A 353 -0.75 -2.63 -14.91
N GLN A 354 -1.53 -1.58 -15.12
CA GLN A 354 -1.01 -0.24 -15.46
C GLN A 354 -1.54 0.75 -14.43
N TRP A 355 -0.67 1.59 -13.88
CA TRP A 355 -1.08 2.62 -12.92
C TRP A 355 -0.53 3.99 -13.27
N CYS A 356 -1.42 4.98 -13.17
CA CYS A 356 -1.13 6.38 -13.42
C CYS A 356 -0.67 7.04 -12.13
N SER A 357 0.44 7.77 -12.23
CA SER A 357 1.09 8.46 -11.11
C SER A 357 0.84 9.97 -11.13
N LEU A 358 -0.05 10.45 -12.00
CA LEU A 358 -0.61 11.80 -11.98
C LEU A 358 -1.59 11.94 -10.80
N ARG A 359 -1.03 12.17 -9.60
CA ARG A 359 -1.73 12.11 -8.31
C ARG A 359 -2.78 13.20 -8.14
N GLN A 360 -2.60 14.36 -8.75
CA GLN A 360 -3.55 15.49 -8.73
C GLN A 360 -4.43 15.53 -10.00
N GLY A 361 -4.32 14.49 -10.83
CA GLY A 361 -4.96 14.41 -12.13
C GLY A 361 -6.45 14.08 -12.14
N TYR A 362 -6.97 14.00 -13.35
CA TYR A 362 -8.36 13.71 -13.67
C TYR A 362 -8.43 12.59 -14.71
N LEU A 363 -9.33 11.64 -14.48
CA LEU A 363 -9.64 10.49 -15.34
C LEU A 363 -10.75 10.83 -16.34
N THR A 364 -10.55 10.43 -17.59
CA THR A 364 -11.60 10.31 -18.61
C THR A 364 -11.62 8.88 -19.13
N ALA A 365 -12.76 8.20 -19.03
CA ALA A 365 -12.95 6.82 -19.46
C ALA A 365 -14.44 6.51 -19.62
N ASP A 366 -14.79 5.52 -20.45
CA ASP A 366 -16.17 5.05 -20.61
C ASP A 366 -16.31 3.58 -20.19
N THR A 367 -17.32 3.28 -19.40
CA THR A 367 -17.59 1.94 -18.86
C THR A 367 -18.95 1.39 -19.29
N GLY A 368 -19.67 2.11 -20.16
CA GLY A 368 -21.00 1.74 -20.65
C GLY A 368 -22.12 1.97 -19.63
N ILE A 369 -21.82 1.77 -18.35
CA ILE A 369 -22.70 2.11 -17.23
C ILE A 369 -22.51 3.59 -16.84
N THR A 370 -21.26 4.03 -16.78
CA THR A 370 -20.88 5.40 -16.40
C THR A 370 -19.80 5.91 -17.34
N SER A 371 -20.00 7.11 -17.89
CA SER A 371 -18.95 7.85 -18.59
C SER A 371 -18.30 8.83 -17.62
N PHE A 372 -17.00 8.68 -17.40
CA PHE A 372 -16.20 9.59 -16.60
C PHE A 372 -15.61 10.63 -17.53
N ASN A 373 -15.94 11.90 -17.31
CA ASN A 373 -15.37 13.03 -18.03
C ASN A 373 -14.66 13.95 -17.04
N ARG A 374 -13.32 13.99 -17.11
CA ARG A 374 -12.44 14.66 -16.13
C ARG A 374 -12.89 14.41 -14.68
N ALA A 375 -13.22 13.17 -14.38
CA ALA A 375 -13.58 12.75 -13.04
C ALA A 375 -12.30 12.69 -12.18
N SER A 376 -12.38 13.06 -10.91
CA SER A 376 -11.15 13.17 -10.14
C SER A 376 -10.50 11.84 -9.80
N SER A 377 -9.17 11.81 -9.98
CA SER A 377 -8.33 10.70 -9.59
C SER A 377 -8.20 10.61 -8.06
N GLY A 378 -8.06 9.38 -7.57
CA GLY A 378 -8.05 9.04 -6.15
C GLY A 378 -8.81 7.75 -5.85
N LEU A 379 -8.42 7.08 -4.76
CA LEU A 379 -9.05 5.84 -4.30
C LEU A 379 -10.44 6.16 -3.75
N GLY A 380 -11.48 5.50 -4.28
CA GLY A 380 -12.86 5.67 -3.81
C GLY A 380 -13.50 7.03 -4.10
N VAL A 381 -12.88 7.87 -4.94
CA VAL A 381 -13.41 9.22 -5.27
C VAL A 381 -14.47 9.15 -6.37
N ALA A 382 -14.06 9.01 -7.62
CA ALA A 382 -14.98 8.91 -8.76
C ALA A 382 -15.31 7.46 -9.12
N VAL A 383 -14.31 6.59 -9.03
CA VAL A 383 -14.42 5.15 -9.27
C VAL A 383 -14.34 4.45 -7.92
N ARG A 384 -15.20 3.45 -7.69
CA ARG A 384 -15.12 2.61 -6.49
C ARG A 384 -13.72 1.98 -6.40
N ASP A 385 -13.17 1.88 -5.20
CA ASP A 385 -11.92 1.17 -4.98
C ASP A 385 -12.19 -0.33 -4.89
N SER A 386 -11.63 -1.09 -5.82
CA SER A 386 -11.68 -2.56 -5.87
C SER A 386 -10.30 -3.21 -5.73
N SER A 387 -9.30 -2.48 -5.20
CA SER A 387 -7.93 -3.00 -5.01
C SER A 387 -7.87 -4.29 -4.20
N GLU A 388 -8.86 -4.51 -3.33
CA GLU A 388 -8.96 -5.71 -2.50
C GLU A 388 -9.60 -6.93 -3.19
N ILE A 389 -10.37 -6.72 -4.27
CA ILE A 389 -10.98 -7.77 -5.11
C ILE A 389 -10.92 -7.29 -6.56
N VAL A 390 -9.82 -7.61 -7.25
CA VAL A 390 -9.50 -7.05 -8.57
C VAL A 390 -10.56 -7.39 -9.61
N ALA A 391 -11.15 -8.59 -9.51
CA ALA A 391 -12.22 -9.05 -10.37
C ALA A 391 -13.51 -8.21 -10.27
N ALA A 392 -13.66 -7.38 -9.24
CA ALA A 392 -14.74 -6.40 -9.10
C ALA A 392 -14.43 -5.04 -9.78
N GLY A 393 -13.32 -4.94 -10.50
CA GLY A 393 -12.98 -3.78 -11.30
C GLY A 393 -14.05 -3.45 -12.34
N LEU A 394 -14.22 -2.16 -12.63
CA LEU A 394 -15.25 -1.68 -13.55
C LEU A 394 -14.75 -1.83 -15.01
N PRO A 395 -15.36 -2.68 -15.85
CA PRO A 395 -14.90 -2.87 -17.22
C PRO A 395 -15.05 -1.59 -18.04
N VAL A 396 -14.05 -1.30 -18.86
CA VAL A 396 -14.03 -0.18 -19.82
C VAL A 396 -14.62 -0.67 -21.15
N ILE A 397 -15.38 0.18 -21.85
CA ILE A 397 -15.92 -0.18 -23.17
C ILE A 397 -14.74 -0.48 -24.11
N PRO A 398 -14.78 -1.60 -24.85
CA PRO A 398 -13.79 -1.88 -25.90
C PRO A 398 -13.61 -0.71 -26.86
N ASP A 399 -12.41 -0.55 -27.40
CA ASP A 399 -12.09 0.50 -28.39
C ASP A 399 -12.17 1.96 -27.85
N THR A 400 -12.43 2.17 -26.55
CA THR A 400 -12.39 3.49 -25.92
C THR A 400 -11.09 3.73 -25.16
N PRO A 401 -10.42 4.90 -25.32
CA PRO A 401 -9.19 5.19 -24.61
C PRO A 401 -9.44 5.51 -23.14
N ILE A 402 -8.42 5.27 -22.31
CA ILE A 402 -8.36 5.74 -20.92
C ILE A 402 -7.36 6.90 -20.90
N THR A 403 -7.80 8.06 -20.42
CA THR A 403 -6.97 9.27 -20.40
C THR A 403 -6.89 9.85 -19.00
N TRP A 404 -5.68 10.16 -18.55
CA TRP A 404 -5.43 10.97 -17.36
C TRP A 404 -4.83 12.32 -17.76
N SER A 405 -5.27 13.39 -17.11
CA SER A 405 -4.71 14.73 -17.30
C SER A 405 -4.39 15.40 -15.98
N GLU A 406 -3.20 15.99 -15.85
CA GLU A 406 -2.76 16.80 -14.71
C GLU A 406 -1.98 18.01 -15.23
N GLY A 407 -2.49 19.22 -14.99
CA GLY A 407 -1.96 20.43 -15.62
C GLY A 407 -1.86 20.27 -17.14
N ASP A 408 -0.64 20.42 -17.67
CA ASP A 408 -0.32 20.31 -19.10
C ASP A 408 0.04 18.89 -19.54
N ILE A 409 0.10 17.95 -18.59
CA ILE A 409 0.46 16.56 -18.86
C ILE A 409 -0.80 15.75 -19.10
N THR A 410 -0.85 15.06 -20.23
CA THR A 410 -1.91 14.10 -20.53
C THR A 410 -1.31 12.75 -20.89
N VAL A 411 -1.72 11.70 -20.18
CA VAL A 411 -1.38 10.30 -20.45
C VAL A 411 -2.61 9.62 -21.02
N GLN A 412 -2.52 9.11 -22.25
CA GLN A 412 -3.58 8.35 -22.90
C GLN A 412 -3.11 6.94 -23.20
N LEU A 413 -3.86 5.95 -22.71
CA LEU A 413 -3.72 4.56 -23.10
C LEU A 413 -4.51 4.31 -24.39
N ASP A 414 -3.92 3.56 -25.31
CA ASP A 414 -4.70 3.01 -26.41
C ASP A 414 -5.82 2.07 -25.90
N PRO A 415 -6.79 1.72 -26.74
CA PRO A 415 -7.84 0.78 -26.36
C PRO A 415 -7.51 -0.69 -26.71
N CYS A 416 -6.25 -1.03 -26.96
CA CYS A 416 -5.84 -2.38 -27.34
C CYS A 416 -6.11 -3.43 -26.23
N GLY A 417 -7.03 -4.36 -26.48
CA GLY A 417 -7.39 -5.42 -25.55
C GLY A 417 -8.48 -5.00 -24.56
N ARG A 418 -8.73 -5.84 -23.55
CA ARG A 418 -9.73 -5.57 -22.51
C ARG A 418 -9.08 -4.82 -21.35
N ALA A 419 -9.82 -3.89 -20.78
CA ALA A 419 -9.38 -3.12 -19.63
C ALA A 419 -10.49 -3.02 -18.57
N SER A 420 -10.09 -3.07 -17.30
CA SER A 420 -10.98 -2.80 -16.17
C SER A 420 -10.32 -1.81 -15.21
N LEU A 421 -11.07 -0.80 -14.78
CA LEU A 421 -10.64 0.16 -13.76
C LEU A 421 -10.77 -0.49 -12.38
N ILE A 422 -9.64 -0.83 -11.75
CA ILE A 422 -9.61 -1.30 -10.36
C ILE A 422 -9.94 -0.12 -9.44
N HIS A 423 -9.36 1.03 -9.73
CA HIS A 423 -9.76 2.34 -9.26
C HIS A 423 -9.35 3.38 -10.30
N SER A 424 -9.56 4.66 -10.00
CA SER A 424 -9.39 5.76 -10.98
C SER A 424 -7.96 5.93 -11.51
N THR A 425 -6.96 5.27 -10.92
CA THR A 425 -5.54 5.38 -11.29
C THR A 425 -4.88 4.03 -11.53
N LEU A 426 -5.63 2.93 -11.54
CA LEU A 426 -5.10 1.57 -11.72
C LEU A 426 -6.02 0.74 -12.63
N VAL A 427 -5.41 0.10 -13.62
CA VAL A 427 -6.08 -0.66 -14.68
C VAL A 427 -5.56 -2.10 -14.68
N ASP A 428 -6.47 -3.08 -14.66
CA ASP A 428 -6.19 -4.46 -15.09
C ASP A 428 -6.31 -4.52 -16.61
N ARG A 429 -5.24 -4.91 -17.30
CA ARG A 429 -5.15 -4.91 -18.75
C ARG A 429 -4.89 -6.31 -19.29
N ARG A 430 -5.64 -6.67 -20.33
CA ARG A 430 -5.61 -7.99 -20.97
C ARG A 430 -5.49 -7.87 -22.48
N ILE A 431 -4.36 -8.30 -23.02
CA ILE A 431 -4.01 -8.14 -24.44
C ILE A 431 -3.95 -9.51 -25.09
N HIS A 432 -4.73 -9.70 -26.17
CA HIS A 432 -4.65 -10.92 -26.97
C HIS A 432 -3.52 -10.81 -27.98
N LEU A 433 -2.66 -11.81 -28.02
CA LEU A 433 -1.63 -11.95 -29.04
C LEU A 433 -2.25 -12.52 -30.33
N ASP A 434 -1.81 -12.00 -31.46
CA ASP A 434 -2.30 -12.42 -32.77
C ASP A 434 -1.81 -13.83 -33.18
N GLU A 435 -2.06 -14.22 -34.43
CA GLU A 435 -1.62 -15.53 -34.96
C GLU A 435 -0.11 -15.67 -35.03
N SER A 436 0.63 -14.55 -35.10
CA SER A 436 2.09 -14.53 -35.05
C SER A 436 2.63 -14.54 -33.62
N GLY A 437 1.76 -14.39 -32.62
CA GLY A 437 2.15 -14.26 -31.22
C GLY A 437 2.59 -12.86 -30.83
N SER A 438 2.15 -11.83 -31.57
CA SER A 438 2.50 -10.43 -31.30
C SER A 438 1.27 -9.59 -30.95
N ALA A 439 1.49 -8.55 -30.16
CA ALA A 439 0.54 -7.45 -29.96
C ALA A 439 1.30 -6.13 -29.74
N SER A 440 0.67 -5.01 -30.07
CA SER A 440 1.24 -3.69 -29.86
C SER A 440 0.35 -2.86 -28.94
N LEU A 441 0.99 -2.22 -27.97
CA LEU A 441 0.39 -1.30 -27.02
C LEU A 441 1.04 0.07 -27.22
N THR A 442 0.21 1.10 -27.37
CA THR A 442 0.64 2.47 -27.58
C THR A 442 0.16 3.36 -26.43
N MET A 443 1.06 4.20 -25.94
CA MET A 443 0.76 5.18 -24.89
C MET A 443 1.22 6.54 -25.35
N THR A 444 0.38 7.55 -25.22
CA THR A 444 0.70 8.93 -25.62
C THR A 444 0.80 9.81 -24.39
N VAL A 445 1.92 10.52 -24.25
CA VAL A 445 2.22 11.47 -23.19
C VAL A 445 2.38 12.84 -23.83
N PHE A 446 1.34 13.66 -23.75
CA PHE A 446 1.40 15.06 -24.16
C PHE A 446 1.96 15.89 -23.03
N GLY A 447 2.85 16.82 -23.37
CA GLY A 447 3.32 17.86 -22.46
C GLY A 447 3.59 19.11 -23.28
N ASP A 448 2.56 19.94 -23.45
CA ASP A 448 2.76 21.27 -24.01
C ASP A 448 3.37 22.14 -22.92
N SER A 449 4.64 22.50 -23.11
CA SER A 449 5.36 23.37 -22.19
C SER A 449 4.90 24.81 -22.40
N GLN A 450 3.76 25.17 -21.81
CA GLN A 450 3.49 26.55 -21.42
C GLN A 450 2.96 26.59 -20.00
N PRO A 451 3.72 27.15 -19.03
CA PRO A 451 3.25 27.28 -17.66
C PRO A 451 1.97 28.13 -17.64
N HIS A 452 0.83 27.50 -17.33
CA HIS A 452 -0.41 28.24 -17.14
C HIS A 452 -0.31 29.19 -15.94
N ARG A 453 -0.57 30.46 -16.23
CA ARG A 453 -0.62 31.58 -15.28
C ARG A 453 -1.83 31.44 -14.36
N ALA A 454 -1.68 30.92 -13.14
CA ALA A 454 -2.68 31.14 -12.09
C ALA A 454 -2.54 32.57 -11.49
N ASP A 455 -3.57 33.18 -10.92
CA ASP A 455 -3.51 34.55 -10.32
C ASP A 455 -3.75 34.50 -8.79
N THR A 456 -3.02 35.27 -7.98
CA THR A 456 -3.07 35.33 -6.47
C THR A 456 -4.00 36.39 -6.07
N VAL A 457 -4.62 36.02 -4.96
CA VAL A 457 -5.15 36.88 -3.95
C VAL A 457 -4.43 36.53 -2.63
N GLU A 458 -4.16 37.54 -1.81
CA GLU A 458 -3.83 37.36 -0.39
C GLU A 458 -4.94 36.56 0.31
N LEU A 459 -4.58 35.77 1.32
CA LEU A 459 -5.57 35.16 2.20
C LEU A 459 -6.47 36.29 2.75
N PRO A 460 -7.81 36.15 2.69
CA PRO A 460 -8.70 37.20 3.16
C PRO A 460 -8.45 37.50 4.65
N PRO A 461 -8.72 38.74 5.10
CA PRO A 461 -8.49 39.13 6.49
C PRO A 461 -9.25 38.20 7.43
N LEU A 462 -8.52 37.69 8.41
CA LEU A 462 -8.99 36.69 9.36
C LEU A 462 -10.05 37.26 10.30
N ALA A 463 -10.85 36.36 10.88
CA ALA A 463 -11.78 36.75 11.92
C ALA A 463 -11.03 36.94 13.24
N ALA A 464 -11.06 38.16 13.79
CA ALA A 464 -10.51 38.47 15.11
C ALA A 464 -11.10 37.53 16.18
N GLY A 465 -10.23 36.81 16.88
CA GLY A 465 -10.62 35.87 17.93
C GLY A 465 -9.45 35.52 18.84
N THR A 466 -9.74 35.16 20.09
CA THR A 466 -8.71 34.70 21.03
C THR A 466 -8.25 33.30 20.61
N ASP A 467 -6.98 33.18 20.22
CA ASP A 467 -6.37 31.91 19.82
C ASP A 467 -5.81 31.16 21.03
N ARG A 468 -5.92 29.83 20.99
CA ARG A 468 -5.34 28.94 21.99
C ARG A 468 -4.77 27.72 21.31
N ILE A 469 -3.44 27.62 21.38
CA ILE A 469 -2.66 26.51 20.84
C ILE A 469 -1.86 25.87 21.98
N VAL A 470 -1.83 24.54 22.04
CA VAL A 470 -1.12 23.79 23.09
C VAL A 470 -0.30 22.66 22.46
N LEU A 471 1.03 22.81 22.50
CA LEU A 471 1.98 21.77 22.14
C LEU A 471 2.27 20.87 23.36
N LYS A 472 2.38 19.56 23.15
CA LYS A 472 2.74 18.60 24.19
C LYS A 472 3.80 17.62 23.67
N PRO A 473 5.01 17.59 24.28
CA PRO A 473 6.06 16.63 23.92
C PRO A 473 5.61 15.17 23.98
N ALA A 474 4.86 14.80 25.02
CA ALA A 474 4.38 13.42 25.18
C ALA A 474 3.34 12.99 24.11
N ALA A 475 2.74 13.97 23.40
CA ALA A 475 1.87 13.73 22.25
C ALA A 475 2.61 13.84 20.91
N GLY A 476 3.86 14.35 20.90
CA GLY A 476 4.62 14.68 19.69
C GLY A 476 3.99 15.78 18.82
N GLY A 477 3.09 16.60 19.37
CA GLY A 477 2.27 17.47 18.52
C GLY A 477 1.39 18.50 19.22
N VAL A 478 0.58 19.17 18.41
CA VAL A 478 -0.48 20.10 18.85
C VAL A 478 -1.68 19.29 19.34
N THR A 479 -2.01 19.44 20.62
CA THR A 479 -3.11 18.71 21.28
C THR A 479 -4.38 19.55 21.39
N THR A 480 -4.26 20.87 21.26
CA THR A 480 -5.39 21.80 21.25
C THR A 480 -5.07 22.93 20.29
N TRP A 481 -6.01 23.22 19.39
CA TRP A 481 -6.03 24.44 18.59
C TRP A 481 -7.48 24.94 18.49
N ARG A 482 -7.73 26.13 19.01
CA ARG A 482 -9.04 26.79 19.00
C ARG A 482 -8.91 28.27 18.67
N LEU A 483 -9.74 28.74 17.75
CA LEU A 483 -9.93 30.16 17.47
C LEU A 483 -11.29 30.60 18.03
N GLY A 484 -11.28 31.26 19.19
CA GLY A 484 -12.50 31.56 19.95
C GLY A 484 -13.32 30.30 20.29
N ALA A 485 -14.56 30.25 19.82
CA ALA A 485 -15.44 29.08 20.00
C ALA A 485 -15.16 27.93 19.01
N THR A 486 -14.42 28.19 17.92
CA THR A 486 -14.18 27.21 16.87
C THR A 486 -12.99 26.33 17.20
N LYS A 487 -13.23 25.02 17.27
CA LYS A 487 -12.18 24.01 17.33
C LYS A 487 -11.64 23.79 15.92
N VAL A 488 -10.31 23.82 15.78
CA VAL A 488 -9.65 23.71 14.47
C VAL A 488 -9.25 22.27 14.19
N LEU A 489 -8.67 21.59 15.19
CA LEU A 489 -8.18 20.22 15.08
C LEU A 489 -8.86 19.31 16.11
N LYS A 490 -9.16 18.07 15.71
CA LYS A 490 -9.49 16.95 16.61
C LYS A 490 -8.20 16.39 17.19
N SER A 491 -8.20 16.00 18.46
CA SER A 491 -7.09 15.29 19.10
C SER A 491 -7.67 14.37 20.17
N PRO A 492 -7.15 13.13 20.31
CA PRO A 492 -7.56 12.18 21.35
C PRO A 492 -6.80 12.37 22.68
N TRP A 493 -5.84 13.30 22.75
CA TRP A 493 -5.04 13.58 23.94
C TRP A 493 -5.91 13.85 25.19
N PRO A 494 -5.57 13.31 26.39
CA PRO A 494 -4.32 12.65 26.78
C PRO A 494 -4.20 11.15 26.43
N HIS A 495 -5.14 10.60 25.68
CA HIS A 495 -5.13 9.20 25.26
C HIS A 495 -4.54 9.04 23.85
N ALA A 496 -4.20 7.80 23.50
CA ALA A 496 -3.95 7.39 22.12
C ALA A 496 -5.17 6.63 21.58
N ARG A 497 -5.45 6.76 20.29
CA ARG A 497 -6.50 6.00 19.58
C ARG A 497 -5.98 5.55 18.22
N ALA A 498 -6.64 4.57 17.63
CA ALA A 498 -6.44 4.28 16.21
C ALA A 498 -7.11 5.36 15.33
N LEU A 499 -6.47 5.72 14.22
CA LEU A 499 -7.03 6.53 13.15
C LEU A 499 -6.76 5.82 11.82
N GLY A 500 -7.75 5.09 11.33
CA GLY A 500 -7.52 4.17 10.22
C GLY A 500 -6.40 3.17 10.56
N PRO A 501 -5.45 2.95 9.65
CA PRO A 501 -4.24 2.17 9.87
C PRO A 501 -3.20 2.74 10.84
N ASN A 502 -3.30 3.98 11.29
CA ASN A 502 -2.41 4.50 12.33
C ASN A 502 -2.86 3.97 13.70
N PRO A 503 -2.10 3.09 14.39
CA PRO A 503 -2.55 2.48 15.63
C PRO A 503 -2.43 3.41 16.86
N ILE A 504 -1.70 4.53 16.76
CA ILE A 504 -1.28 5.35 17.91
C ILE A 504 -1.43 6.85 17.67
N TRP A 505 -2.56 7.29 17.11
CA TRP A 505 -2.89 8.72 16.96
C TRP A 505 -3.04 9.41 18.33
N ARG A 506 -2.30 10.50 18.55
CA ARG A 506 -2.24 11.25 19.83
C ARG A 506 -2.52 12.75 19.70
N ALA A 507 -2.09 13.39 18.62
CA ALA A 507 -2.15 14.84 18.44
C ALA A 507 -3.04 15.22 17.25
N GLY A 508 -3.55 16.46 17.24
CA GLY A 508 -4.33 16.96 16.10
C GLY A 508 -3.47 17.46 14.95
N LEU A 509 -2.22 17.82 15.24
CA LEU A 509 -1.15 18.09 14.28
C LEU A 509 0.15 17.49 14.81
N TRP A 510 0.88 16.78 13.96
CA TRP A 510 2.19 16.21 14.26
C TRP A 510 3.01 16.07 12.99
N VAL A 511 4.28 15.70 13.14
CA VAL A 511 5.21 15.52 12.01
C VAL A 511 5.77 14.11 12.03
N SER A 512 5.86 13.49 10.86
CA SER A 512 6.58 12.22 10.69
C SER A 512 7.53 12.28 9.50
N HIS A 513 8.43 11.32 9.48
CA HIS A 513 9.23 10.95 8.30
C HIS A 513 8.55 9.74 7.66
N GLU A 514 8.30 9.82 6.36
CA GLU A 514 7.60 8.79 5.59
C GLU A 514 8.49 8.28 4.44
N PRO A 515 8.23 7.07 3.93
CA PRO A 515 8.86 6.58 2.70
C PRO A 515 8.58 7.49 1.51
N ASP A 516 9.39 7.35 0.46
CA ASP A 516 9.14 8.03 -0.81
C ASP A 516 7.74 7.67 -1.34
N ARG A 517 6.94 8.66 -1.74
CA ARG A 517 5.57 8.44 -2.22
C ARG A 517 5.49 7.62 -3.52
N HIS A 518 6.58 7.46 -4.25
CA HIS A 518 6.73 6.56 -5.40
C HIS A 518 7.34 5.20 -5.06
N ASP A 519 7.72 4.94 -3.80
CA ASP A 519 8.10 3.59 -3.41
C ASP A 519 6.90 2.67 -3.62
N ARG A 520 6.98 1.87 -4.67
CA ARG A 520 5.93 0.96 -5.09
C ARG A 520 5.56 -0.09 -4.04
N ARG A 521 6.52 -0.47 -3.17
CA ARG A 521 6.29 -1.49 -2.14
C ARG A 521 5.53 -0.92 -0.95
N GLN A 522 5.82 0.33 -0.57
CA GLN A 522 5.25 0.93 0.63
C GLN A 522 4.26 2.07 0.33
N GLY A 523 4.63 3.00 -0.54
CA GLY A 523 3.88 4.23 -0.81
C GLY A 523 3.82 5.16 0.41
N MET A 524 2.95 6.16 0.34
CA MET A 524 2.77 7.11 1.44
C MET A 524 2.03 6.48 2.62
N GLY A 525 2.67 6.45 3.79
CA GLY A 525 2.14 5.86 5.03
C GLY A 525 1.05 6.70 5.70
N TRP A 526 0.75 6.39 6.96
CA TRP A 526 -0.39 6.93 7.73
C TRP A 526 0.00 7.82 8.92
N GLY A 527 1.25 8.26 8.96
CA GLY A 527 1.76 9.12 10.04
C GLY A 527 1.84 8.48 11.42
N PRO A 528 2.11 7.17 11.61
CA PRO A 528 2.47 6.70 12.94
C PRO A 528 3.78 7.38 13.36
N ASP A 529 3.82 7.89 14.60
CA ASP A 529 5.04 8.47 15.16
C ASP A 529 5.37 7.81 16.49
N HIS A 530 6.50 7.11 16.49
CA HIS A 530 7.01 6.37 17.64
C HIS A 530 8.11 7.15 18.37
N ARG A 531 8.46 8.36 17.91
CA ARG A 531 9.53 9.16 18.48
C ARG A 531 9.13 9.76 19.82
N SER A 532 10.14 9.97 20.65
CA SER A 532 10.02 10.86 21.80
C SER A 532 10.40 12.28 21.38
N TRP A 533 9.76 13.27 22.00
CA TRP A 533 9.93 14.67 21.64
C TRP A 533 10.32 15.52 22.84
N THR A 534 10.98 16.63 22.56
CA THR A 534 11.28 17.71 23.50
C THR A 534 10.74 19.01 22.94
N LEU A 535 10.29 19.91 23.81
CA LEU A 535 9.77 21.23 23.44
C LEU A 535 10.66 22.30 24.06
N SER A 536 11.18 23.18 23.21
CA SER A 536 11.88 24.40 23.60
C SER A 536 11.20 25.57 22.90
N GLU A 537 10.64 26.50 23.69
CA GLU A 537 9.76 27.56 23.18
C GLU A 537 8.61 26.97 22.34
N ASP A 538 8.57 27.25 21.04
CA ASP A 538 7.58 26.75 20.08
C ASP A 538 8.16 25.70 19.10
N THR A 539 9.35 25.19 19.39
CA THR A 539 10.05 24.21 18.55
C THR A 539 10.05 22.83 19.20
N MET A 540 9.53 21.84 18.48
CA MET A 540 9.54 20.44 18.87
C MET A 540 10.69 19.72 18.18
N THR A 541 11.54 19.04 18.94
CA THR A 541 12.69 18.30 18.40
C THR A 541 12.65 16.85 18.87
N SER A 542 12.78 15.91 17.95
CA SER A 542 12.81 14.49 18.25
C SER A 542 14.07 14.15 19.05
N THR A 543 13.99 13.21 19.97
CA THR A 543 15.12 12.85 20.84
C THR A 543 16.30 12.22 20.09
N ASP A 544 16.05 11.68 18.90
CA ASP A 544 17.09 11.18 17.98
C ASP A 544 17.74 12.30 17.14
N GLY A 545 17.25 13.54 17.23
CA GLY A 545 17.74 14.69 16.47
C GLY A 545 17.45 14.65 14.96
N THR A 546 16.64 13.70 14.49
CA THR A 546 16.38 13.52 13.05
C THR A 546 15.37 14.52 12.49
N LEU A 547 14.39 14.91 13.31
CA LEU A 547 13.30 15.81 12.94
C LEU A 547 13.16 16.94 13.95
N SER A 548 12.97 18.15 13.45
CA SER A 548 12.56 19.30 14.26
C SER A 548 11.53 20.12 13.50
N TRP A 549 10.51 20.62 14.19
CA TRP A 549 9.50 21.48 13.60
C TRP A 549 9.07 22.59 14.55
N ARG A 550 8.69 23.72 13.97
CA ARG A 550 8.20 24.90 14.67
C ARG A 550 6.81 25.24 14.18
N PHE A 551 5.94 25.60 15.11
CA PHE A 551 4.63 26.15 14.79
C PHE A 551 4.64 27.64 15.14
N SER A 552 4.39 28.51 14.17
CA SER A 552 4.45 29.96 14.36
C SER A 552 3.29 30.68 13.71
N GLY A 553 3.12 31.96 14.04
CA GLY A 553 2.08 32.82 13.47
C GLY A 553 0.96 33.16 14.45
N SER A 554 -0.09 33.79 13.93
CA SER A 554 -1.18 34.34 14.73
C SER A 554 -2.47 34.41 13.90
N PRO A 555 -3.63 34.64 14.55
CA PRO A 555 -4.88 34.89 13.84
C PRO A 555 -4.83 36.04 12.84
N ASP A 556 -3.89 36.98 12.89
CA ASP A 556 -3.87 38.09 11.94
C ASP A 556 -2.98 37.81 10.73
N THR A 557 -1.95 36.97 10.90
CA THR A 557 -0.94 36.65 9.88
C THR A 557 -1.15 35.27 9.24
N GLY A 558 -2.05 34.47 9.80
CA GLY A 558 -2.07 33.03 9.57
C GLY A 558 -0.95 32.33 10.34
N TRP A 559 -0.90 31.01 10.21
CA TRP A 559 0.07 30.15 10.88
C TRP A 559 0.95 29.43 9.87
N THR A 560 2.19 29.14 10.28
CA THR A 560 3.13 28.32 9.53
C THR A 560 3.59 27.13 10.36
N VAL A 561 3.87 26.02 9.68
CA VAL A 561 4.65 24.92 10.25
C VAL A 561 5.89 24.74 9.41
N ASP A 562 7.03 25.05 10.02
CA ASP A 562 8.35 24.87 9.45
C ASP A 562 8.92 23.54 9.96
N VAL A 563 9.25 22.64 9.06
CA VAL A 563 9.87 21.35 9.38
C VAL A 563 11.29 21.32 8.84
N THR A 564 12.19 20.70 9.60
CA THR A 564 13.57 20.43 9.24
C THR A 564 13.90 18.97 9.52
N THR A 565 14.66 18.35 8.63
CA THR A 565 15.09 16.96 8.73
C THR A 565 16.57 16.83 8.41
N SER A 566 17.28 15.99 9.15
CA SER A 566 18.63 15.55 8.78
C SER A 566 18.63 14.27 7.95
N ASN A 567 17.50 13.54 7.90
CA ASN A 567 17.30 12.43 6.99
C ASN A 567 16.81 12.96 5.64
N THR A 568 17.61 12.77 4.58
CA THR A 568 17.34 13.28 3.23
C THR A 568 16.62 12.29 2.31
N HIS A 569 16.32 11.08 2.77
CA HIS A 569 15.61 10.06 1.97
C HIS A 569 14.12 10.12 2.26
N GLY A 570 13.25 9.86 1.27
CA GLY A 570 11.79 9.82 1.48
C GLY A 570 11.15 11.20 1.65
N GLU A 571 10.23 11.31 2.60
CA GLU A 571 9.31 12.44 2.73
C GLU A 571 9.23 12.93 4.18
N THR A 572 8.94 14.21 4.33
CA THR A 572 8.62 14.85 5.60
C THR A 572 7.18 15.32 5.54
N VAL A 573 6.35 14.88 6.50
CA VAL A 573 4.91 15.10 6.42
C VAL A 573 4.39 15.78 7.68
N VAL A 574 3.69 16.91 7.51
CA VAL A 574 2.88 17.52 8.55
C VAL A 574 1.48 16.91 8.47
N TRP A 575 1.13 16.10 9.44
CA TRP A 575 -0.19 15.48 9.53
C TRP A 575 -1.14 16.34 10.34
N LEU A 576 -2.40 16.42 9.91
CA LEU A 576 -3.47 17.15 10.56
C LEU A 576 -4.76 16.33 10.59
N THR A 577 -5.55 16.51 11.64
CA THR A 577 -6.92 16.00 11.73
C THR A 577 -7.91 17.14 12.00
N PRO A 578 -8.35 17.87 10.96
CA PRO A 578 -9.27 19.01 11.11
C PRO A 578 -10.61 18.62 11.75
N ASP A 579 -11.19 19.52 12.54
CA ASP A 579 -12.50 19.34 13.20
C ASP A 579 -13.68 19.56 12.23
N CYS A 580 -13.60 18.91 11.08
CA CYS A 580 -14.66 18.93 10.07
C CYS A 580 -15.94 18.26 10.64
N PRO A 581 -17.11 18.93 10.58
CA PRO A 581 -18.38 18.32 10.95
C PRO A 581 -18.74 17.14 10.03
N ALA A 582 -19.39 16.11 10.58
CA ALA A 582 -19.79 14.95 9.80
C ALA A 582 -20.83 15.34 8.72
N GLY A 583 -20.73 14.72 7.54
CA GLY A 583 -21.63 14.97 6.40
C GLY A 583 -21.30 16.24 5.60
N GLU A 584 -20.30 17.00 6.00
CA GLU A 584 -19.83 18.16 5.24
C GLU A 584 -19.03 17.76 4.00
N ARG A 585 -18.92 18.70 3.06
CA ARG A 585 -18.06 18.54 1.88
C ARG A 585 -16.86 19.47 1.98
N ILE A 586 -15.69 18.93 1.69
CA ILE A 586 -14.45 19.70 1.60
C ILE A 586 -14.24 20.16 0.16
N ARG A 587 -13.42 21.20 0.00
CA ARG A 587 -13.02 21.69 -1.31
C ARG A 587 -11.52 21.45 -1.53
N THR A 588 -11.17 20.86 -2.66
CA THR A 588 -9.78 20.74 -3.14
C THR A 588 -9.58 21.62 -4.37
N SER A 589 -8.36 22.10 -4.61
CA SER A 589 -8.01 22.89 -5.79
C SER A 589 -6.68 22.43 -6.36
N ASP A 590 -6.72 22.02 -7.62
CA ASP A 590 -5.60 21.43 -8.36
C ASP A 590 -5.57 22.04 -9.76
N HIS A 591 -4.46 22.66 -10.16
CA HIS A 591 -4.28 23.24 -11.51
C HIS A 591 -5.49 24.05 -12.00
N ALA A 592 -5.95 24.99 -11.18
CA ALA A 592 -7.13 25.84 -11.42
C ALA A 592 -8.51 25.14 -11.39
N VAL A 593 -8.58 23.82 -11.19
CA VAL A 593 -9.82 23.04 -11.10
C VAL A 593 -10.18 22.79 -9.64
N THR A 594 -11.44 23.06 -9.29
CA THR A 594 -11.97 22.87 -7.94
C THR A 594 -12.85 21.63 -7.88
N THR A 595 -12.65 20.78 -6.87
CA THR A 595 -13.50 19.60 -6.62
C THR A 595 -14.11 19.64 -5.22
N MET A 596 -15.37 19.23 -5.11
CA MET A 596 -16.06 19.06 -3.82
C MET A 596 -16.13 17.57 -3.45
N LEU A 597 -15.62 17.21 -2.27
CA LEU A 597 -15.53 15.82 -1.80
C LEU A 597 -16.32 15.63 -0.51
N ASP A 598 -17.12 14.57 -0.46
CA ASP A 598 -17.95 14.21 0.69
C ASP A 598 -17.15 13.35 1.67
N ILE A 599 -17.04 13.76 2.94
CA ILE A 599 -16.25 13.03 3.95
C ILE A 599 -17.00 11.84 4.57
N SER A 600 -18.27 11.63 4.24
CA SER A 600 -19.07 10.52 4.80
C SER A 600 -18.60 9.15 4.32
N LYS A 601 -17.92 9.09 3.18
CA LYS A 601 -17.39 7.87 2.57
C LYS A 601 -15.86 7.80 2.69
N PRO A 602 -15.28 6.60 2.74
CA PRO A 602 -13.84 6.44 2.69
C PRO A 602 -13.32 6.75 1.28
N TRP A 603 -12.26 7.54 1.21
CA TRP A 603 -11.53 7.83 -0.03
C TRP A 603 -10.15 8.40 0.27
N GLN A 604 -9.26 8.36 -0.72
CA GLN A 604 -7.94 8.99 -0.71
C GLN A 604 -7.74 9.83 -1.97
N ARG A 605 -7.15 11.01 -1.82
CA ARG A 605 -6.79 11.89 -2.94
C ARG A 605 -5.57 12.74 -2.61
N TRP A 606 -4.82 13.12 -3.63
CA TRP A 606 -3.81 14.19 -3.55
C TRP A 606 -4.34 15.50 -4.13
N THR A 607 -3.91 16.61 -3.55
CA THR A 607 -4.25 17.96 -4.01
C THR A 607 -3.12 18.94 -3.75
N THR A 608 -3.14 20.12 -4.37
CA THR A 608 -2.21 21.20 -4.03
C THR A 608 -2.71 22.03 -2.84
N ARG A 609 -4.03 22.29 -2.78
CA ARG A 609 -4.65 23.16 -1.77
C ARG A 609 -6.01 22.65 -1.37
N CYS A 610 -6.39 22.89 -0.12
CA CYS A 610 -7.74 22.54 0.33
C CYS A 610 -8.36 23.58 1.28
N ALA A 611 -9.69 23.59 1.28
CA ALA A 611 -10.51 24.34 2.21
C ALA A 611 -11.50 23.37 2.88
N ILE A 612 -11.46 23.34 4.21
CA ILE A 612 -12.18 22.37 5.03
C ILE A 612 -13.16 23.13 5.92
N PRO A 613 -14.46 22.82 5.88
CA PRO A 613 -15.42 23.50 6.73
C PRO A 613 -15.19 23.13 8.19
N LEU A 614 -15.26 24.13 9.05
CA LEU A 614 -15.24 24.02 10.50
C LEU A 614 -16.61 24.42 11.06
N ARG A 615 -16.82 24.15 12.34
CA ARG A 615 -18.00 24.64 13.05
C ARG A 615 -18.06 26.18 13.08
N HIS A 616 -19.26 26.72 13.26
CA HIS A 616 -19.55 28.16 13.31
C HIS A 616 -19.24 28.90 12.00
N GLY A 617 -19.42 28.24 10.85
CA GLY A 617 -19.29 28.87 9.53
C GLY A 617 -17.87 29.32 9.20
N LYS A 618 -16.86 28.66 9.77
CA LYS A 618 -15.45 28.93 9.49
C LYS A 618 -14.90 27.91 8.51
N TRP A 619 -13.82 28.26 7.82
CA TRP A 619 -13.09 27.38 6.91
C TRP A 619 -11.62 27.33 7.31
N PHE A 620 -11.04 26.14 7.31
CA PHE A 620 -9.61 25.91 7.48
C PHE A 620 -8.96 25.75 6.11
N LEU A 621 -8.03 26.64 5.80
CA LEU A 621 -7.31 26.68 4.52
C LEU A 621 -5.90 26.13 4.72
N ILE A 622 -5.46 25.29 3.79
CA ILE A 622 -4.13 24.69 3.78
C ILE A 622 -3.52 24.87 2.40
N GLU A 623 -2.32 25.43 2.36
CA GLU A 623 -1.53 25.61 1.14
C GLU A 623 -0.02 25.55 1.43
N PRO A 624 0.81 25.19 0.45
CA PRO A 624 2.26 25.27 0.60
C PRO A 624 2.73 26.71 0.79
N ASP A 625 3.81 26.90 1.55
CA ASP A 625 4.51 28.18 1.61
C ASP A 625 5.27 28.48 0.30
N HIS A 626 5.51 29.75 0.02
CA HIS A 626 6.08 30.24 -1.25
C HIS A 626 7.50 29.72 -1.55
N ASP A 627 8.24 29.31 -0.52
CA ASP A 627 9.63 28.84 -0.63
C ASP A 627 9.75 27.32 -0.90
N LEU A 628 8.64 26.59 -0.99
CA LEU A 628 8.64 25.16 -1.35
C LEU A 628 8.85 24.97 -2.86
N THR A 629 10.09 24.69 -3.28
CA THR A 629 10.46 24.53 -4.69
C THR A 629 10.12 23.15 -5.29
N ASP A 630 9.89 22.12 -4.45
CA ASP A 630 9.91 20.73 -4.89
C ASP A 630 8.51 20.11 -5.09
N SER A 631 7.57 20.90 -5.63
CA SER A 631 6.18 20.47 -5.92
C SER A 631 5.46 19.86 -4.71
N PRO A 632 5.19 20.66 -3.67
CA PRO A 632 4.52 20.18 -2.48
C PRO A 632 3.09 19.71 -2.79
N GLU A 633 2.71 18.57 -2.19
CA GLU A 633 1.38 17.98 -2.37
C GLU A 633 0.74 17.73 -1.01
N ILE A 634 -0.58 17.82 -0.97
CA ILE A 634 -1.41 17.50 0.19
C ILE A 634 -2.12 16.18 -0.08
N LEU A 635 -1.79 15.16 0.69
CA LEU A 635 -2.55 13.92 0.75
C LEU A 635 -3.77 14.09 1.67
N MET A 636 -4.95 13.72 1.21
CA MET A 636 -6.18 13.76 1.97
C MET A 636 -6.81 12.38 2.01
N ARG A 637 -7.20 11.94 3.21
CA ARG A 637 -7.91 10.68 3.43
C ARG A 637 -9.15 10.91 4.28
N SER A 638 -10.29 10.48 3.78
CA SER A 638 -11.49 10.34 4.58
C SER A 638 -11.56 8.92 5.14
N VAL A 639 -11.69 8.79 6.45
CA VAL A 639 -11.77 7.52 7.16
C VAL A 639 -12.92 7.58 8.16
N HIS A 640 -14.03 6.92 7.84
CA HIS A 640 -15.20 6.86 8.73
C HIS A 640 -15.67 8.24 9.24
N GLY A 641 -15.71 9.25 8.36
CA GLY A 641 -16.11 10.61 8.74
C GLY A 641 -15.04 11.43 9.49
N VAL A 642 -13.82 10.92 9.60
CA VAL A 642 -12.64 11.67 10.08
C VAL A 642 -11.71 11.93 8.91
N LEU A 643 -11.26 13.18 8.80
CA LEU A 643 -10.32 13.60 7.77
C LEU A 643 -8.90 13.55 8.33
N LEU A 644 -8.02 12.85 7.63
CA LEU A 644 -6.56 12.89 7.81
C LEU A 644 -5.97 13.67 6.63
N VAL A 645 -5.18 14.69 6.92
CA VAL A 645 -4.51 15.52 5.93
C VAL A 645 -3.00 15.41 6.16
N GLY A 646 -2.24 15.08 5.13
CA GLY A 646 -0.78 15.03 5.15
C GLY A 646 -0.22 16.07 4.19
N CYS A 647 0.43 17.09 4.71
CA CYS A 647 1.14 18.10 3.95
C CYS A 647 2.56 17.57 3.66
N VAL A 648 2.81 17.12 2.44
CA VAL A 648 3.98 16.30 2.08
C VAL A 648 5.06 17.11 1.40
N GLY A 649 6.18 17.29 2.10
CA GLY A 649 7.42 17.88 1.58
C GLY A 649 8.50 16.82 1.36
N ARG A 650 9.40 17.06 0.42
CA ARG A 650 10.55 16.21 0.16
C ARG A 650 11.52 16.23 1.34
N ALA A 651 12.02 15.07 1.75
CA ALA A 651 13.04 15.02 2.78
C ALA A 651 14.41 15.53 2.28
N HIS A 652 14.72 15.37 0.99
CA HIS A 652 16.01 15.77 0.42
C HIS A 652 16.27 17.28 0.46
N SER A 653 15.22 18.09 0.51
CA SER A 653 15.31 19.56 0.61
C SER A 653 15.81 19.99 1.99
N GLY A 654 15.80 19.09 2.97
CA GLY A 654 16.21 19.35 4.35
C GLY A 654 15.20 20.18 5.15
N SER A 655 14.31 20.92 4.49
CA SER A 655 13.22 21.66 5.13
C SER A 655 11.95 21.72 4.28
N ALA A 656 10.81 21.95 4.94
CA ALA A 656 9.51 22.18 4.31
C ALA A 656 8.66 23.13 5.17
N SER A 657 7.96 24.10 4.55
CA SER A 657 7.08 25.04 5.27
C SER A 657 5.66 25.03 4.72
N TRP A 658 4.66 24.94 5.60
CA TRP A 658 3.25 24.90 5.22
C TRP A 658 2.45 26.00 5.89
N ARG A 659 1.53 26.61 5.14
CA ARG A 659 0.68 27.72 5.61
C ARG A 659 -0.73 27.26 5.91
N PHE A 660 -1.28 27.85 6.98
CA PHE A 660 -2.62 27.58 7.47
C PHE A 660 -3.35 28.88 7.77
N ALA A 661 -4.64 28.94 7.44
CA ALA A 661 -5.48 30.09 7.74
C ALA A 661 -6.92 29.71 8.07
N ILE A 662 -7.62 30.58 8.79
CA ILE A 662 -9.02 30.40 9.17
C ILE A 662 -9.84 31.61 8.73
N THR A 663 -10.86 31.40 7.91
CA THR A 663 -11.71 32.46 7.36
C THR A 663 -13.20 32.19 7.63
N SER A 664 -14.05 33.22 7.64
CA SER A 664 -15.52 33.08 7.66
C SER A 664 -16.14 32.90 6.27
N GLU A 665 -15.40 33.18 5.22
CA GLU A 665 -15.88 33.08 3.85
C GLU A 665 -15.05 32.06 3.09
N LEU A 666 -15.72 31.14 2.41
CA LEU A 666 -15.05 30.26 1.46
C LEU A 666 -14.47 31.15 0.36
N PRO A 667 -13.15 31.17 0.13
CA PRO A 667 -12.57 32.03 -0.90
C PRO A 667 -13.22 31.73 -2.25
N THR A 668 -13.92 32.69 -2.86
CA THR A 668 -14.74 32.47 -4.07
C THR A 668 -13.91 32.35 -5.35
N SER A 669 -12.60 32.64 -5.30
CA SER A 669 -11.65 32.54 -6.40
C SER A 669 -10.42 31.69 -6.05
N ASN A 670 -9.75 31.19 -7.09
CA ASN A 670 -8.49 30.45 -7.01
C ASN A 670 -7.28 31.42 -6.89
N PRO A 671 -6.36 31.33 -5.89
CA PRO A 671 -5.13 32.18 -5.75
C PRO A 671 -3.78 31.60 -6.38
N ARG A 672 -2.63 32.35 -6.53
CA ARG A 672 -1.61 32.58 -7.69
C ARG A 672 -0.77 31.46 -8.30
N ARG A 673 -0.24 31.90 -9.49
CA ARG A 673 1.03 31.72 -10.24
C ARG A 673 2.29 31.66 -9.40
N ASN A 674 3.21 30.84 -9.89
CA ASN A 674 4.65 30.96 -9.73
C ASN A 674 5.25 31.90 -10.80
N ASP A 675 6.11 32.83 -10.39
CA ASP A 675 7.12 33.44 -11.25
C ASP A 675 8.42 32.65 -11.07
N TYR A 676 8.67 31.67 -11.94
CA TYR A 676 10.02 31.12 -12.12
C TYR A 676 10.64 31.75 -13.37
N THR A 677 11.14 32.97 -13.19
CA THR A 677 12.28 33.47 -13.94
C THR A 677 13.22 34.13 -12.95
N SER A 678 14.17 33.36 -12.42
CA SER A 678 15.47 33.94 -12.09
C SER A 678 16.36 33.79 -13.32
N ALA A 679 16.76 34.95 -13.83
CA ALA A 679 17.79 35.09 -14.85
C ALA A 679 19.15 34.56 -14.37
N ALA A 680 19.99 34.25 -15.37
CA ALA A 680 21.39 33.82 -15.37
C ALA A 680 21.64 32.30 -15.25
#